data_AF-A0A671SKH5-F1
#
_entry.id   AF-A0A671SKH5-F1
#
_cell.length_a   1.000
_cell.length_b   1.000
_cell.length_c   1.000
_cell.angle_alpha   90.00
_cell.angle_beta   90.00
_cell.angle_gamma   90.00
#
_symmetry.space_group_name_H-M   'P 1'
#
loop_
_entity.id
_entity.type
_entity.pdbx_description
1 polymer ?
#
loop_
_entity_poly.entity_id
_entity_poly.type
_entity_poly.pdbx_seq_one_letter_code
_entity_poly.pdbx_strand_id
1 'polypeptide(L)'
;MWEGLRLQVFFLCLGAALWSAAAAATHRGSGPRERGHRRHLSLHRHRERGKEGQVLHRSKRGWVWNQFFVIEEYTGPDPVLVGRLHSDVDSGDGNIKYILSGEGAGTIFVIDDKTGNIHATKTLDREEQAQYTLTAQAVDRDTNKPLEPPSEFIVKVQDINDNPPEFLHGPYYGRVAEMSNVGTSVIKVTATDADDPTYGNSARLVYSILQGQPYFSVEPQTGIIRTALPNMDREARQEYDVVIQAKDMGGHMGGLSGTTQVKITLTDVNDNPPKFAQGVYAMAVSEDKVPGEEVGRLKARDPDLAENGLVDYRILEGDGMNLFEITKDSETQEAVIKLKKPVDFETKRSYTLKVEASNPHVDPRFTAWGPYKDTTIVKISVEDADEPPTFMAPGYNFEVEENAPAGTLVGRVHAKDTDIMNNPIRYMILRYTDLEEFFTINTEDGIIKTTRPLDREAQAWHNISVSAAEIGGHHQDAKVRVNIKVKDVNDNAPEFATQNEVLVCENVSPGKLIETVSATDKDEMAHRQHFHFSLAPEVANNHSFSLKDNRDSTASIFVIRKGFSRMSQDVYHLPIEINDNGVPPMSSTNTLIIRVCSCDSKDTILSCNVEPFILSAGLSTGALIAILACIVILLAIVVLFVALRRQKKEPLIVFEEEDIRENIITYDDEGGGEEDTEAFDIATLQNPDGANGFLPRKDIKPELQYPMRPGLRPIGNSVDVDDFIKTRISDADNDPTAPPYDSIQIYGYEGRGSIAGSLSSLESVTTDSDLDYDYLQNWGPRFKKLADLYGTKDSADDNS
;
A
#
# COMPACT_ATOMS: atom_id res chain seq x y z
N MET A 1 6.36 48.44 -19.55
CA MET A 1 5.46 48.51 -20.72
C MET A 1 4.06 48.24 -20.21
N TRP A 2 3.32 49.34 -20.05
CA TRP A 2 1.86 49.45 -20.05
C TRP A 2 1.06 48.79 -18.92
N GLU A 3 0.70 49.69 -18.00
CA GLU A 3 -0.56 49.73 -17.29
C GLU A 3 -1.79 49.50 -18.19
N GLY A 4 -2.85 49.01 -17.58
CA GLY A 4 -4.16 49.66 -17.66
C GLY A 4 -5.14 49.07 -18.66
N LEU A 5 -6.27 48.59 -18.14
CA LEU A 5 -7.53 49.26 -18.46
C LEU A 5 -8.60 49.04 -17.37
N ARG A 6 -9.04 50.19 -16.84
CA ARG A 6 -10.29 50.42 -16.13
C ARG A 6 -11.49 50.32 -17.09
N LEU A 7 -12.70 50.12 -16.55
CA LEU A 7 -13.87 51.05 -16.57
C LEU A 7 -15.11 50.27 -16.06
N GLN A 8 -15.75 50.64 -14.94
CA GLN A 8 -16.87 51.62 -14.78
C GLN A 8 -18.22 51.11 -15.36
N VAL A 9 -19.43 51.23 -14.78
CA VAL A 9 -20.08 52.34 -14.04
C VAL A 9 -21.51 51.91 -13.56
N PHE A 10 -21.91 52.31 -12.34
CA PHE A 10 -23.25 52.74 -11.83
C PHE A 10 -24.53 51.85 -11.67
N PHE A 11 -25.02 51.82 -10.41
CA PHE A 11 -26.26 52.42 -9.83
C PHE A 11 -27.26 51.50 -9.05
N LEU A 12 -27.37 51.80 -7.73
CA LEU A 12 -28.55 51.90 -6.84
C LEU A 12 -29.55 50.72 -6.69
N CYS A 13 -29.68 50.17 -5.46
CA CYS A 13 -30.77 50.51 -4.52
C CYS A 13 -30.77 49.69 -3.21
N LEU A 14 -30.88 50.43 -2.09
CA LEU A 14 -31.67 50.22 -0.86
C LEU A 14 -31.63 48.90 -0.07
N GLY A 15 -31.42 49.02 1.25
CA GLY A 15 -32.16 48.18 2.21
C GLY A 15 -31.50 47.82 3.54
N ALA A 16 -31.37 48.80 4.44
CA ALA A 16 -31.61 48.73 5.89
C ALA A 16 -30.97 47.64 6.81
N ALA A 17 -30.38 48.20 7.89
CA ALA A 17 -30.49 47.81 9.31
C ALA A 17 -29.54 46.74 9.90
N LEU A 18 -28.60 47.16 10.76
CA LEU A 18 -28.58 47.02 12.26
C LEU A 18 -28.22 45.56 12.68
N TRP A 19 -27.24 45.23 13.55
CA TRP A 19 -26.71 45.96 14.69
C TRP A 19 -25.44 45.32 15.30
N SER A 20 -24.73 46.15 16.07
CA SER A 20 -23.90 45.88 17.27
C SER A 20 -22.53 45.18 17.17
N ALA A 21 -21.46 45.93 17.48
CA ALA A 21 -20.90 45.97 18.85
C ALA A 21 -19.89 47.14 19.04
N ALA A 22 -19.96 47.74 20.24
CA ALA A 22 -19.10 48.78 20.79
C ALA A 22 -17.66 48.23 21.08
N ALA A 23 -16.61 49.00 21.41
CA ALA A 23 -16.52 50.19 22.27
C ALA A 23 -15.11 50.85 22.19
N ALA A 24 -14.94 51.93 22.96
CA ALA A 24 -13.72 52.71 23.29
C ALA A 24 -13.49 53.95 22.38
N ALA A 25 -13.17 55.16 22.85
CA ALA A 25 -12.88 55.71 24.18
C ALA A 25 -12.99 57.26 24.16
N THR A 26 -13.24 57.84 25.33
CA THR A 26 -12.72 59.11 25.91
C THR A 26 -12.79 60.48 25.19
N HIS A 27 -13.43 61.41 25.93
CA HIS A 27 -13.04 62.80 26.29
C HIS A 27 -13.27 64.04 25.38
N ARG A 28 -13.96 65.01 26.02
CA ARG A 28 -13.90 66.49 25.96
C ARG A 28 -14.51 67.24 24.77
N GLY A 29 -15.49 68.11 25.08
CA GLY A 29 -15.91 69.24 24.25
C GLY A 29 -17.17 69.92 24.82
N SER A 30 -17.16 71.25 24.93
CA SER A 30 -17.96 72.08 25.83
C SER A 30 -19.09 72.90 25.16
N GLY A 31 -20.29 72.90 25.77
CA GLY A 31 -21.30 73.99 25.87
C GLY A 31 -22.08 74.45 24.61
N PRO A 32 -23.14 75.29 24.73
CA PRO A 32 -23.84 75.77 25.93
C PRO A 32 -25.40 75.74 25.91
N ARG A 33 -25.96 75.88 27.12
CA ARG A 33 -27.26 76.44 27.61
C ARG A 33 -28.38 76.83 26.63
N GLU A 34 -29.61 76.42 26.98
CA GLU A 34 -30.75 77.33 27.12
C GLU A 34 -31.81 76.81 28.14
N ARG A 35 -32.52 77.75 28.78
CA ARG A 35 -33.44 77.59 29.93
C ARG A 35 -34.90 77.45 29.47
N GLY A 36 -35.74 76.78 30.25
CA GLY A 36 -37.20 76.91 30.16
C GLY A 36 -37.95 76.27 31.32
N HIS A 37 -38.62 77.09 32.12
CA HIS A 37 -39.24 76.77 33.42
C HIS A 37 -40.57 76.01 33.36
N ARG A 38 -40.79 75.14 34.36
CA ARG A 38 -42.10 74.68 34.83
C ARG A 38 -42.88 75.80 35.53
N ARG A 39 -44.19 75.90 35.29
CA ARG A 39 -45.15 76.55 36.21
C ARG A 39 -46.39 75.69 36.44
N HIS A 40 -46.70 75.58 37.72
CA HIS A 40 -47.89 75.03 38.35
C HIS A 40 -49.05 76.03 38.20
N LEU A 41 -50.29 75.57 38.06
CA LEU A 41 -51.48 76.43 38.19
C LEU A 41 -52.62 75.69 38.91
N SER A 42 -53.30 76.49 39.72
CA SER A 42 -54.08 76.18 40.91
C SER A 42 -55.59 76.14 40.67
N LEU A 43 -56.30 75.43 41.56
CA LEU A 43 -57.75 75.48 41.73
C LEU A 43 -58.25 76.88 42.07
N HIS A 44 -59.34 77.30 41.42
CA HIS A 44 -60.30 78.22 42.02
C HIS A 44 -61.75 77.83 41.73
N ARG A 45 -62.54 77.84 42.80
CA ARG A 45 -63.97 77.54 42.89
C ARG A 45 -64.69 78.88 42.98
N HIS A 46 -65.59 79.16 42.05
CA HIS A 46 -66.55 80.26 42.18
C HIS A 46 -67.98 79.74 41.98
N ARG A 47 -68.85 80.19 42.87
CA ARG A 47 -70.27 79.86 42.99
C ARG A 47 -71.05 81.10 42.54
N GLU A 48 -71.87 80.96 41.51
CA GLU A 48 -72.92 81.94 41.18
C GLU A 48 -74.25 81.23 40.95
N ARG A 49 -75.33 81.86 41.42
CA ARG A 49 -76.72 81.44 41.29
C ARG A 49 -77.40 82.32 40.23
N GLY A 50 -78.14 81.68 39.33
CA GLY A 50 -79.34 82.26 38.68
C GLY A 50 -79.33 82.29 37.16
N LYS A 51 -80.11 81.40 36.53
CA LYS A 51 -81.30 81.72 35.71
C LYS A 51 -81.84 80.46 35.01
N GLU A 52 -83.15 80.32 35.07
CA GLU A 52 -83.97 79.25 34.49
C GLU A 52 -84.03 79.33 32.96
N GLY A 53 -84.28 78.17 32.33
CA GLY A 53 -84.95 78.10 31.03
C GLY A 53 -84.05 78.03 29.80
N GLN A 54 -83.28 76.95 29.64
CA GLN A 54 -82.81 76.51 28.32
C GLN A 54 -82.90 74.99 28.24
N VAL A 55 -83.87 74.49 27.47
CA VAL A 55 -84.00 73.06 27.15
C VAL A 55 -82.81 72.70 26.28
N LEU A 56 -81.81 72.07 26.88
CA LEU A 56 -80.70 71.45 26.15
C LEU A 56 -81.23 70.18 25.50
N HIS A 57 -81.41 70.19 24.18
CA HIS A 57 -81.50 68.94 23.42
C HIS A 57 -80.16 68.23 23.56
N ARG A 58 -80.11 67.23 24.44
CA ARG A 58 -78.99 66.31 24.53
C ARG A 58 -79.05 65.43 23.28
N SER A 59 -78.13 65.62 22.34
CA SER A 59 -77.82 64.56 21.38
C SER A 59 -77.38 63.33 22.19
N LYS A 60 -78.12 62.22 22.06
CA LYS A 60 -77.73 60.94 22.69
C LYS A 60 -76.28 60.66 22.27
N ARG A 61 -75.37 60.56 23.24
CA ARG A 61 -74.06 59.95 23.00
C ARG A 61 -74.33 58.48 22.67
N GLY A 62 -73.89 58.01 21.51
CA GLY A 62 -73.93 56.60 21.17
C GLY A 62 -73.16 55.81 22.22
N TRP A 63 -73.79 54.79 22.81
CA TRP A 63 -73.08 53.77 23.56
C TRP A 63 -72.40 52.86 22.54
N VAL A 64 -71.07 52.80 22.57
CA VAL A 64 -70.28 51.87 21.77
C VAL A 64 -69.87 50.73 22.69
N TRP A 65 -70.61 49.64 22.64
CA TRP A 65 -70.17 48.31 23.09
C TRP A 65 -70.76 47.30 22.11
N ASN A 66 -70.09 47.15 20.97
CA ASN A 66 -70.63 46.41 19.83
C ASN A 66 -70.08 44.98 19.82
N GLN A 67 -69.94 44.34 20.99
CA GLN A 67 -69.37 42.98 21.10
C GLN A 67 -70.12 42.14 22.15
N PHE A 68 -70.59 40.96 21.75
CA PHE A 68 -70.99 39.87 22.64
C PHE A 68 -69.96 38.74 22.57
N PHE A 69 -69.93 37.89 23.60
CA PHE A 69 -69.02 36.76 23.68
C PHE A 69 -69.80 35.46 23.90
N VAL A 70 -69.43 34.41 23.20
CA VAL A 70 -70.00 33.06 23.34
C VAL A 70 -68.86 32.06 23.39
N ILE A 71 -68.90 31.13 24.33
CA ILE A 71 -67.89 30.08 24.45
C ILE A 71 -68.14 29.01 23.37
N GLU A 72 -67.09 28.55 22.71
CA GLU A 72 -67.18 27.46 21.72
C GLU A 72 -67.48 26.10 22.36
N GLU A 73 -67.79 25.11 21.51
CA GLU A 73 -67.97 23.70 21.90
C GLU A 73 -68.91 23.43 23.10
N TYR A 74 -69.81 24.39 23.40
CA TYR A 74 -70.75 24.25 24.49
C TYR A 74 -71.85 23.23 24.13
N THR A 75 -71.82 22.08 24.81
CA THR A 75 -72.67 20.90 24.55
C THR A 75 -73.91 20.81 25.47
N GLY A 76 -74.51 21.95 25.81
CA GLY A 76 -75.76 21.98 26.58
C GLY A 76 -77.01 21.68 25.72
N PRO A 77 -78.08 21.08 26.29
CA PRO A 77 -79.34 20.87 25.56
C PRO A 77 -80.14 22.17 25.33
N ASP A 78 -79.84 23.21 26.12
CA ASP A 78 -80.52 24.50 26.07
C ASP A 78 -79.72 25.52 25.23
N PRO A 79 -80.39 26.34 24.40
CA PRO A 79 -79.75 27.42 23.66
C PRO A 79 -79.00 28.39 24.58
N VAL A 80 -77.76 28.72 24.22
CA VAL A 80 -76.89 29.60 25.03
C VAL A 80 -77.31 31.05 24.84
N LEU A 81 -77.67 31.74 25.92
CA LEU A 81 -77.96 33.17 25.88
C LEU A 81 -76.67 33.97 25.58
N VAL A 82 -76.62 34.57 24.40
CA VAL A 82 -75.49 35.40 23.91
C VAL A 82 -75.55 36.82 24.48
N GLY A 83 -76.76 37.35 24.57
CA GLY A 83 -76.99 38.72 25.01
C GLY A 83 -78.45 39.12 24.85
N ARG A 84 -78.76 40.34 25.27
CA ARG A 84 -80.09 40.91 25.12
C ARG A 84 -79.99 42.29 24.52
N LEU A 85 -80.80 42.53 23.49
CA LEU A 85 -81.00 43.84 22.90
C LEU A 85 -82.23 44.48 23.52
N HIS A 86 -82.16 45.79 23.74
CA HIS A 86 -83.25 46.55 24.30
C HIS A 86 -83.21 47.98 23.76
N SER A 87 -84.34 48.45 23.24
CA SER A 87 -84.54 49.85 22.86
C SER A 87 -85.13 50.62 24.04
N ASP A 88 -84.71 51.86 24.26
CA ASP A 88 -85.31 52.71 25.31
C ASP A 88 -86.70 53.24 24.95
N VAL A 89 -87.16 52.99 23.72
CA VAL A 89 -88.55 53.21 23.28
C VAL A 89 -89.45 52.04 23.71
N ASP A 90 -88.86 50.89 24.06
CA ASP A 90 -89.58 49.71 24.50
C ASP A 90 -90.11 49.88 25.93
N SER A 91 -91.41 50.16 26.03
CA SER A 91 -92.11 50.34 27.31
C SER A 91 -92.55 49.00 27.93
N GLY A 92 -92.23 47.86 27.29
CA GLY A 92 -92.64 46.52 27.73
C GLY A 92 -94.11 46.18 27.44
N ASP A 93 -94.78 46.96 26.61
CA ASP A 93 -96.17 46.77 26.17
C ASP A 93 -96.33 45.77 25.00
N GLY A 94 -95.20 45.30 24.44
CA GLY A 94 -95.16 44.30 23.38
C GLY A 94 -95.37 44.86 21.96
N ASN A 95 -95.34 46.19 21.80
CA ASN A 95 -95.51 46.90 20.53
C ASN A 95 -94.23 46.98 19.68
N ILE A 96 -93.08 46.63 20.26
CA ILE A 96 -91.80 46.57 19.56
C ILE A 96 -91.47 45.12 19.19
N LYS A 97 -90.94 44.94 17.98
CA LYS A 97 -90.42 43.69 17.47
C LYS A 97 -88.93 43.82 17.19
N TYR A 98 -88.13 42.93 17.76
CA TYR A 98 -86.68 42.87 17.49
C TYR A 98 -86.39 41.92 16.34
N ILE A 99 -85.59 42.37 15.37
CA ILE A 99 -85.17 41.59 14.21
C ILE A 99 -83.65 41.54 14.16
N LEU A 100 -83.13 40.33 13.87
CA LEU A 100 -81.71 40.06 13.70
C LEU A 100 -81.44 39.68 12.25
N SER A 101 -80.37 40.24 11.69
CA SER A 101 -79.89 39.99 10.32
C SER A 101 -78.36 39.94 10.31
N GLY A 102 -77.75 39.41 9.26
CA GLY A 102 -76.29 39.25 9.16
C GLY A 102 -75.84 37.79 9.17
N GLU A 103 -74.58 37.55 9.52
CA GLU A 103 -73.94 36.24 9.47
C GLU A 103 -74.51 35.27 10.52
N GLY A 104 -75.06 34.13 10.10
CA GLY A 104 -75.64 33.14 11.02
C GLY A 104 -76.97 33.54 11.66
N ALA A 105 -77.55 34.69 11.31
CA ALA A 105 -78.86 35.12 11.81
C ALA A 105 -79.98 34.15 11.37
N GLY A 106 -80.82 33.73 12.32
CA GLY A 106 -81.94 32.80 12.08
C GLY A 106 -81.55 31.32 11.96
N THR A 107 -80.26 30.99 11.94
CA THR A 107 -79.77 29.60 11.81
C THR A 107 -78.84 29.20 12.96
N ILE A 108 -77.90 30.06 13.32
CA ILE A 108 -76.96 29.90 14.43
C ILE A 108 -77.45 30.76 15.59
N PHE A 109 -77.71 32.05 15.33
CA PHE A 109 -78.20 33.02 16.30
C PHE A 109 -79.68 33.32 16.09
N VAL A 110 -80.50 33.09 17.10
CA VAL A 110 -81.94 33.33 17.07
C VAL A 110 -82.29 34.38 18.11
N ILE A 111 -82.99 35.45 17.68
CA ILE A 111 -83.51 36.48 18.58
C ILE A 111 -84.98 36.22 18.89
N ASP A 112 -85.34 36.33 20.16
CA ASP A 112 -86.74 36.40 20.58
C ASP A 112 -87.30 37.79 20.24
N ASP A 113 -88.35 37.79 19.39
CA ASP A 113 -88.94 38.98 18.82
C ASP A 113 -89.63 39.89 19.87
N LYS A 114 -89.98 39.35 21.04
CA LYS A 114 -90.61 40.08 22.17
C LYS A 114 -89.61 40.51 23.23
N THR A 115 -88.67 39.64 23.60
CA THR A 115 -87.77 39.91 24.73
C THR A 115 -86.46 40.57 24.32
N GLY A 116 -86.06 40.41 23.05
CA GLY A 116 -84.77 40.86 22.53
C GLY A 116 -83.60 39.96 22.93
N ASN A 117 -83.85 38.81 23.55
CA ASN A 117 -82.82 37.84 23.92
C ASN A 117 -82.31 37.10 22.69
N ILE A 118 -80.99 37.10 22.50
CA ILE A 118 -80.31 36.39 21.42
C ILE A 118 -79.74 35.08 21.98
N HIS A 119 -80.07 33.95 21.35
CA HIS A 119 -79.55 32.64 21.72
C HIS A 119 -78.75 32.03 20.58
N ALA A 120 -77.63 31.39 20.92
CA ALA A 120 -76.92 30.48 20.04
C ALA A 120 -77.58 29.10 20.14
N THR A 121 -78.03 28.58 19.00
CA THR A 121 -78.81 27.32 18.90
C THR A 121 -78.00 26.15 18.34
N LYS A 122 -76.77 26.42 17.90
CA LYS A 122 -75.80 25.44 17.42
C LYS A 122 -74.51 25.58 18.21
N THR A 123 -73.73 24.49 18.25
CA THR A 123 -72.34 24.54 18.67
C THR A 123 -71.57 25.46 17.72
N LEU A 124 -70.62 26.19 18.29
CA LEU A 124 -69.73 27.09 17.58
C LEU A 124 -68.32 26.53 17.71
N ASP A 125 -67.53 26.68 16.67
CA ASP A 125 -66.11 26.32 16.59
C ASP A 125 -65.38 27.60 16.14
N ARG A 126 -64.43 28.07 16.95
CA ARG A 126 -63.66 29.29 16.71
C ARG A 126 -62.63 29.08 15.61
N GLU A 127 -62.05 27.89 15.48
CA GLU A 127 -61.11 27.52 14.42
C GLU A 127 -61.80 27.56 13.05
N GLU A 128 -63.09 27.23 12.98
CA GLU A 128 -63.92 27.42 11.79
C GLU A 128 -64.28 28.90 11.57
N GLN A 129 -64.86 29.57 12.58
CA GLN A 129 -65.22 31.00 12.48
C GLN A 129 -65.16 31.75 13.82
N ALA A 130 -64.09 32.53 14.01
CA ALA A 130 -63.82 33.25 15.26
C ALA A 130 -64.77 34.42 15.60
N GLN A 131 -65.47 34.99 14.61
CA GLN A 131 -66.41 36.09 14.84
C GLN A 131 -67.53 36.15 13.81
N TYR A 132 -68.69 36.64 14.26
CA TYR A 132 -69.88 36.84 13.44
C TYR A 132 -70.32 38.29 13.50
N THR A 133 -70.56 38.92 12.34
CA THR A 133 -71.08 40.28 12.27
C THR A 133 -72.59 40.27 12.07
N LEU A 134 -73.31 40.81 13.06
CA LEU A 134 -74.76 40.82 13.12
C LEU A 134 -75.29 42.27 13.17
N THR A 135 -76.43 42.48 12.53
CA THR A 135 -77.17 43.75 12.56
C THR A 135 -78.54 43.54 13.17
N ALA A 136 -78.81 44.29 14.23
CA ALA A 136 -80.10 44.32 14.88
C ALA A 136 -80.91 45.55 14.52
N GLN A 137 -82.22 45.38 14.45
CA GLN A 137 -83.17 46.47 14.23
C GLN A 137 -84.41 46.31 15.11
N ALA A 138 -84.81 47.38 15.78
CA ALA A 138 -86.08 47.46 16.48
C ALA A 138 -87.12 48.11 15.56
N VAL A 139 -88.21 47.39 15.31
CA VAL A 139 -89.31 47.84 14.45
C VAL A 139 -90.63 47.84 15.20
N ASP A 140 -91.55 48.68 14.77
CA ASP A 140 -92.94 48.66 15.23
C ASP A 140 -93.61 47.35 14.79
N ARG A 141 -94.30 46.66 15.71
CA ARG A 141 -94.81 45.30 15.48
C ARG A 141 -95.91 45.24 14.41
N ASP A 142 -96.75 46.27 14.33
CA ASP A 142 -97.90 46.29 13.43
C ASP A 142 -97.53 46.83 12.04
N THR A 143 -96.63 47.80 12.00
CA THR A 143 -96.28 48.51 10.76
C THR A 143 -94.92 48.12 10.16
N ASN A 144 -94.10 47.34 10.89
CA ASN A 144 -92.70 47.01 10.57
C ASN A 144 -91.83 48.24 10.23
N LYS A 145 -92.19 49.43 10.72
CA LYS A 145 -91.39 50.63 10.52
C LYS A 145 -90.22 50.66 11.49
N PRO A 146 -89.00 51.01 11.05
CA PRO A 146 -87.86 51.16 11.96
C PRO A 146 -88.13 52.23 13.02
N LEU A 147 -88.03 51.83 14.29
CA LEU A 147 -88.15 52.74 15.44
C LEU A 147 -86.79 53.28 15.87
N GLU A 148 -85.74 52.49 15.66
CA GLU A 148 -84.34 52.85 15.89
C GLU A 148 -83.51 52.57 14.63
N PRO A 149 -82.37 53.26 14.43
CA PRO A 149 -81.46 52.92 13.35
C PRO A 149 -80.89 51.50 13.54
N PRO A 150 -80.54 50.79 12.45
CA PRO A 150 -79.90 49.50 12.56
C PRO A 150 -78.57 49.61 13.31
N SER A 151 -78.33 48.68 14.23
CA SER A 151 -77.14 48.63 15.06
C SER A 151 -76.33 47.38 14.74
N GLU A 152 -75.11 47.58 14.26
CA GLU A 152 -74.16 46.50 13.99
C GLU A 152 -73.37 46.14 15.26
N PHE A 153 -73.27 44.85 15.54
CA PHE A 153 -72.47 44.30 16.62
C PHE A 153 -71.82 42.99 16.21
N ILE A 154 -70.73 42.66 16.88
CA ILE A 154 -69.94 41.46 16.61
C ILE A 154 -70.20 40.45 17.73
N VAL A 155 -70.42 39.20 17.39
CA VAL A 155 -70.36 38.09 18.35
C VAL A 155 -68.98 37.46 18.19
N LYS A 156 -68.16 37.54 19.24
CA LYS A 156 -66.85 36.88 19.29
C LYS A 156 -66.98 35.53 19.96
N VAL A 157 -66.42 34.52 19.32
CA VAL A 157 -66.33 33.19 19.91
C VAL A 157 -65.12 33.17 20.85
N GLN A 158 -65.32 32.72 22.09
CA GLN A 158 -64.26 32.56 23.09
C GLN A 158 -63.66 31.16 22.96
N ASP A 159 -62.35 31.16 22.88
CA ASP A 159 -61.47 29.99 22.75
C ASP A 159 -61.51 29.08 23.99
N ILE A 160 -61.55 27.78 23.77
CA ILE A 160 -61.28 26.68 24.68
C ILE A 160 -60.04 25.95 24.16
N ASN A 161 -59.19 25.46 25.06
CA ASN A 161 -58.01 24.69 24.68
C ASN A 161 -58.37 23.24 24.29
N ASP A 162 -58.91 23.03 23.10
CA ASP A 162 -59.38 21.73 22.59
C ASP A 162 -58.51 21.16 21.45
N ASN A 163 -57.63 21.97 20.85
CA ASN A 163 -56.67 21.47 19.85
C ASN A 163 -55.28 21.23 20.47
N PRO A 164 -54.71 20.02 20.36
CA PRO A 164 -53.35 19.79 20.84
C PRO A 164 -52.30 20.39 19.89
N PRO A 165 -51.10 20.75 20.40
CA PRO A 165 -49.99 21.18 19.56
C PRO A 165 -49.57 20.11 18.54
N GLU A 166 -49.40 20.51 17.27
CA GLU A 166 -48.92 19.63 16.20
C GLU A 166 -47.58 20.11 15.63
N PHE A 167 -46.64 19.18 15.45
CA PHE A 167 -45.36 19.49 14.81
C PHE A 167 -45.50 19.57 13.29
N LEU A 168 -44.91 20.62 12.69
CA LEU A 168 -45.00 20.86 11.24
C LEU A 168 -44.35 19.75 10.40
N HIS A 169 -43.31 19.10 10.96
CA HIS A 169 -42.58 18.01 10.32
C HIS A 169 -42.34 16.88 11.32
N GLY A 170 -42.11 15.67 10.84
CA GLY A 170 -41.72 14.54 11.68
C GLY A 170 -41.45 13.29 10.85
N PRO A 171 -40.35 12.56 11.10
CA PRO A 171 -39.27 12.82 12.07
C PRO A 171 -38.28 13.93 11.64
N TYR A 172 -37.60 14.56 12.62
CA TYR A 172 -36.54 15.55 12.37
C TYR A 172 -35.15 14.92 12.41
N TYR A 173 -34.22 15.44 11.59
CA TYR A 173 -32.84 14.98 11.52
C TYR A 173 -31.87 16.14 11.74
N GLY A 174 -31.14 16.11 12.85
CA GLY A 174 -30.11 17.09 13.21
C GLY A 174 -28.70 16.54 13.03
N ARG A 175 -27.75 17.42 12.71
CA ARG A 175 -26.32 17.07 12.65
C ARG A 175 -25.53 18.08 13.49
N VAL A 176 -24.56 17.59 14.24
CA VAL A 176 -23.68 18.43 15.06
C VAL A 176 -22.30 17.80 15.11
N ALA A 177 -21.23 18.60 15.05
CA ALA A 177 -19.88 18.08 15.20
C ALA A 177 -19.67 17.50 16.59
N GLU A 178 -18.95 16.40 16.69
CA GLU A 178 -18.45 15.95 17.98
C GLU A 178 -17.54 17.00 18.62
N MET A 179 -17.32 16.87 19.94
CA MET A 179 -16.58 17.86 20.74
C MET A 179 -17.11 19.30 20.63
N SER A 180 -18.33 19.50 20.12
CA SER A 180 -18.95 20.83 20.06
C SER A 180 -19.08 21.45 21.44
N ASN A 181 -18.76 22.74 21.54
CA ASN A 181 -18.94 23.49 22.78
C ASN A 181 -20.40 23.42 23.26
N VAL A 182 -20.58 23.43 24.58
CA VAL A 182 -21.91 23.50 25.20
C VAL A 182 -22.64 24.77 24.72
N GLY A 183 -23.90 24.62 24.33
CA GLY A 183 -24.75 25.69 23.81
C GLY A 183 -24.78 25.79 22.28
N THR A 184 -24.05 24.94 21.57
CA THR A 184 -24.04 24.89 20.09
C THR A 184 -25.43 24.51 19.58
N SER A 185 -25.96 25.29 18.64
CA SER A 185 -27.29 25.05 18.04
C SER A 185 -27.22 23.87 17.07
N VAL A 186 -28.11 22.89 17.25
CA VAL A 186 -28.18 21.67 16.42
C VAL A 186 -29.26 21.79 15.36
N ILE A 187 -30.51 21.97 15.79
CA ILE A 187 -31.68 22.05 14.92
C ILE A 187 -32.81 22.81 15.63
N LYS A 188 -33.71 23.41 14.87
CA LYS A 188 -34.95 24.01 15.39
C LYS A 188 -36.14 23.14 15.03
N VAL A 189 -36.92 22.75 16.04
CA VAL A 189 -38.23 22.12 15.84
C VAL A 189 -39.33 23.17 15.99
N THR A 190 -40.42 23.00 15.24
CA THR A 190 -41.54 23.95 15.24
C THR A 190 -42.84 23.17 15.32
N ALA A 191 -43.63 23.48 16.33
CA ALA A 191 -45.02 23.08 16.48
C ALA A 191 -45.94 24.29 16.34
N THR A 192 -47.17 24.02 15.93
CA THR A 192 -48.26 24.97 15.80
C THR A 192 -49.46 24.45 16.56
N ASP A 193 -50.26 25.39 17.06
CA ASP A 193 -51.48 25.12 17.79
C ASP A 193 -52.60 25.94 17.13
N ALA A 194 -53.78 25.35 16.98
CA ALA A 194 -54.88 25.96 16.27
C ALA A 194 -55.64 27.00 17.13
N ASP A 195 -55.50 26.90 18.46
CA ASP A 195 -56.20 27.72 19.45
C ASP A 195 -55.70 29.19 19.45
N ASP A 196 -56.40 30.09 20.17
CA ASP A 196 -56.04 31.51 20.22
C ASP A 196 -54.83 31.75 21.15
N PRO A 197 -53.71 32.34 20.67
CA PRO A 197 -52.56 32.63 21.53
C PRO A 197 -52.80 33.78 22.51
N THR A 198 -53.85 34.59 22.32
CA THR A 198 -54.12 35.79 23.13
C THR A 198 -55.10 35.54 24.28
N TYR A 199 -56.07 34.64 24.11
CA TYR A 199 -57.05 34.28 25.12
C TYR A 199 -56.55 33.06 25.91
N GLY A 200 -56.49 33.13 27.25
CA GLY A 200 -56.10 31.98 28.09
C GLY A 200 -54.64 31.51 28.02
N ASN A 201 -53.83 32.00 27.06
CA ASN A 201 -52.56 31.40 26.64
C ASN A 201 -52.72 29.99 26.03
N SER A 202 -53.89 29.62 25.50
CA SER A 202 -54.18 28.28 24.98
C SER A 202 -53.09 27.86 23.98
N ALA A 203 -52.92 28.58 22.88
CA ALA A 203 -51.87 28.27 21.88
C ALA A 203 -50.43 28.70 22.26
N ARG A 204 -50.13 29.04 23.52
CA ARG A 204 -48.76 29.40 23.92
C ARG A 204 -47.93 28.15 24.19
N LEU A 205 -47.09 27.80 23.23
CA LEU A 205 -46.26 26.59 23.30
C LEU A 205 -45.01 26.74 24.17
N VAL A 206 -44.71 25.68 24.92
CA VAL A 206 -43.45 25.45 25.63
C VAL A 206 -42.87 24.11 25.23
N TYR A 207 -41.63 24.14 24.71
CA TYR A 207 -40.90 22.96 24.30
C TYR A 207 -40.12 22.35 25.47
N SER A 208 -40.11 21.02 25.55
CA SER A 208 -39.34 20.26 26.54
C SER A 208 -38.87 18.92 25.96
N ILE A 209 -37.83 18.34 26.54
CA ILE A 209 -37.37 17.00 26.18
C ILE A 209 -38.14 16.01 27.05
N LEU A 210 -38.94 15.15 26.42
CA LEU A 210 -39.73 14.12 27.11
C LEU A 210 -38.88 12.87 27.38
N GLN A 211 -38.08 12.47 26.39
CA GLN A 211 -37.21 11.31 26.48
C GLN A 211 -35.92 11.57 25.70
N GLY A 212 -34.78 11.23 26.28
CA GLY A 212 -33.49 11.40 25.63
C GLY A 212 -32.35 11.37 26.64
N GLN A 213 -31.12 11.35 26.12
CA GLN A 213 -29.91 11.46 26.93
C GLN A 213 -29.66 12.93 27.32
N PRO A 214 -28.98 13.22 28.45
CA PRO A 214 -28.79 14.59 28.94
C PRO A 214 -27.80 15.43 28.11
N TYR A 215 -27.32 14.93 26.96
CA TYR A 215 -26.39 15.63 26.07
C TYR A 215 -27.03 16.81 25.32
N PHE A 216 -28.36 16.90 25.29
CA PHE A 216 -29.08 17.96 24.60
C PHE A 216 -30.03 18.70 25.54
N SER A 217 -30.27 19.97 25.21
CA SER A 217 -31.26 20.84 25.82
C SER A 217 -32.13 21.43 24.73
N VAL A 218 -33.38 21.73 25.03
CA VAL A 218 -34.26 22.47 24.12
C VAL A 218 -34.61 23.81 24.73
N GLU A 219 -34.50 24.87 23.94
CA GLU A 219 -34.88 26.21 24.37
C GLU A 219 -36.42 26.31 24.43
N PRO A 220 -37.01 26.56 25.62
CA PRO A 220 -38.45 26.34 25.83
C PRO A 220 -39.38 27.20 24.97
N GLN A 221 -38.93 28.36 24.50
CA GLN A 221 -39.77 29.31 23.73
C GLN A 221 -39.53 29.21 22.22
N THR A 222 -38.34 28.77 21.79
CA THR A 222 -37.93 28.83 20.38
C THR A 222 -37.91 27.46 19.71
N GLY A 223 -37.89 26.37 20.50
CA GLY A 223 -37.75 25.01 19.98
C GLY A 223 -36.35 24.72 19.43
N ILE A 224 -35.34 25.55 19.72
CA ILE A 224 -33.96 25.31 19.29
C ILE A 224 -33.31 24.29 20.23
N ILE A 225 -32.86 23.17 19.67
CA ILE A 225 -32.11 22.15 20.38
C ILE A 225 -30.63 22.54 20.38
N ARG A 226 -30.00 22.51 21.55
CA ARG A 226 -28.59 22.85 21.79
C ARG A 226 -27.86 21.74 22.53
N THR A 227 -26.56 21.64 22.33
CA THR A 227 -25.69 20.78 23.15
C THR A 227 -25.71 21.25 24.61
N ALA A 228 -25.87 20.33 25.55
CA ALA A 228 -25.99 20.60 26.99
C ALA A 228 -24.80 20.07 27.80
N LEU A 229 -24.16 18.99 27.34
CA LEU A 229 -22.98 18.39 27.97
C LEU A 229 -21.80 18.37 27.01
N PRO A 230 -20.56 18.53 27.52
CA PRO A 230 -19.35 18.33 26.74
C PRO A 230 -19.07 16.83 26.51
N ASN A 231 -18.02 16.53 25.74
CA ASN A 231 -17.48 15.17 25.53
C ASN A 231 -18.44 14.22 24.79
N MET A 232 -19.21 14.78 23.86
CA MET A 232 -19.84 13.95 22.84
C MET A 232 -18.76 13.47 21.86
N ASP A 233 -18.68 12.15 21.71
CA ASP A 233 -17.65 11.43 20.97
C ASP A 233 -18.38 10.46 20.01
N ARG A 234 -18.06 10.56 18.71
CA ARG A 234 -18.70 9.80 17.64
C ARG A 234 -18.21 8.36 17.63
N GLU A 235 -16.92 8.11 17.89
CA GLU A 235 -16.28 6.81 17.96
C GLU A 235 -16.91 5.94 19.07
N ALA A 236 -17.35 6.57 20.16
CA ALA A 236 -18.14 5.92 21.21
C ALA A 236 -19.61 5.74 20.80
N ARG A 237 -20.27 6.80 20.31
CA ARG A 237 -21.67 6.76 19.90
C ARG A 237 -22.04 7.87 18.91
N GLN A 238 -22.35 7.47 17.67
CA GLN A 238 -22.69 8.38 16.58
C GLN A 238 -24.13 8.92 16.59
N GLU A 239 -25.12 8.14 17.04
CA GLU A 239 -26.54 8.50 16.94
C GLU A 239 -27.23 8.65 18.31
N TYR A 240 -28.00 9.73 18.44
CA TYR A 240 -28.81 10.05 19.61
C TYR A 240 -30.25 10.34 19.19
N ASP A 241 -31.19 9.57 19.74
CA ASP A 241 -32.61 9.80 19.55
C ASP A 241 -33.17 10.59 20.74
N VAL A 242 -33.87 11.69 20.44
CA VAL A 242 -34.48 12.58 21.42
C VAL A 242 -35.95 12.79 21.05
N VAL A 243 -36.85 12.63 22.01
CA VAL A 243 -38.28 12.91 21.86
C VAL A 243 -38.57 14.29 22.43
N ILE A 244 -39.02 15.20 21.57
CA ILE A 244 -39.40 16.56 21.96
C ILE A 244 -40.90 16.62 22.14
N GLN A 245 -41.32 17.25 23.22
CA GLN A 245 -42.71 17.57 23.52
C GLN A 245 -42.92 19.07 23.36
N ALA A 246 -43.98 19.46 22.64
CA ALA A 246 -44.55 20.80 22.68
C ALA A 246 -45.81 20.74 23.53
N LYS A 247 -45.88 21.58 24.57
CA LYS A 247 -47.02 21.66 25.47
C LYS A 247 -47.64 23.05 25.42
N ASP A 248 -48.95 23.11 25.25
CA ASP A 248 -49.75 24.33 25.18
C ASP A 248 -49.91 24.97 26.58
N MET A 249 -50.77 26.00 26.70
CA MET A 249 -51.05 26.67 27.98
C MET A 249 -49.79 27.14 28.74
N GLY A 250 -48.73 27.53 28.02
CA GLY A 250 -47.46 27.90 28.63
C GLY A 250 -46.76 26.76 29.40
N GLY A 251 -47.08 25.49 29.09
CA GLY A 251 -46.52 24.31 29.74
C GLY A 251 -47.20 23.91 31.06
N HIS A 252 -48.36 24.49 31.40
CA HIS A 252 -49.07 24.20 32.64
C HIS A 252 -49.63 22.77 32.71
N MET A 253 -49.94 22.28 33.92
CA MET A 253 -50.34 20.86 34.14
C MET A 253 -51.65 20.45 33.44
N GLY A 254 -52.52 21.40 33.07
CA GLY A 254 -53.76 21.13 32.32
C GLY A 254 -53.65 21.21 30.81
N GLY A 255 -52.47 21.56 30.27
CA GLY A 255 -52.28 21.73 28.84
C GLY A 255 -52.14 20.42 28.05
N LEU A 256 -52.59 20.41 26.80
CA LEU A 256 -52.39 19.32 25.84
C LEU A 256 -50.96 19.33 25.29
N SER A 257 -50.53 18.21 24.72
CA SER A 257 -49.16 18.07 24.24
C SER A 257 -49.05 17.25 22.97
N GLY A 258 -48.24 17.74 22.03
CA GLY A 258 -47.74 16.98 20.89
C GLY A 258 -46.31 16.49 21.12
N THR A 259 -45.93 15.39 20.47
CA THR A 259 -44.57 14.86 20.53
C THR A 259 -44.02 14.54 19.15
N THR A 260 -42.71 14.74 18.94
CA THR A 260 -41.99 14.35 17.73
C THR A 260 -40.65 13.72 18.05
N GLN A 261 -40.15 12.86 17.16
CA GLN A 261 -38.82 12.25 17.27
C GLN A 261 -37.78 13.08 16.50
N VAL A 262 -36.64 13.30 17.14
CA VAL A 262 -35.48 13.97 16.56
C VAL A 262 -34.29 13.02 16.63
N LYS A 263 -33.77 12.62 15.48
CA LYS A 263 -32.53 11.85 15.36
C LYS A 263 -31.37 12.83 15.16
N ILE A 264 -30.42 12.82 16.08
CA ILE A 264 -29.22 13.65 16.03
C ILE A 264 -28.02 12.77 15.72
N THR A 265 -27.35 13.05 14.60
CA THR A 265 -26.14 12.34 14.17
C THR A 265 -24.91 13.22 14.41
N LEU A 266 -23.91 12.68 15.10
CA LEU A 266 -22.62 13.33 15.23
C LEU A 266 -21.87 13.32 13.89
N THR A 267 -21.32 14.47 13.50
CA THR A 267 -20.38 14.57 12.39
C THR A 267 -18.96 14.50 12.92
N ASP A 268 -18.15 13.75 12.20
CA ASP A 268 -16.78 13.41 12.52
C ASP A 268 -15.85 14.63 12.55
N VAL A 269 -14.92 14.64 13.51
CA VAL A 269 -13.80 15.57 13.63
C VAL A 269 -12.53 14.72 13.73
N ASN A 270 -11.46 15.11 13.03
CA ASN A 270 -10.18 14.43 13.14
C ASN A 270 -9.55 14.67 14.52
N ASP A 271 -9.87 13.82 15.49
CA ASP A 271 -9.39 13.88 16.87
C ASP A 271 -8.56 12.66 17.27
N ASN A 272 -8.58 11.60 16.45
CA ASN A 272 -7.78 10.41 16.68
C ASN A 272 -6.63 10.29 15.67
N PRO A 273 -5.38 10.17 16.12
CA PRO A 273 -4.30 9.88 15.20
C PRO A 273 -4.30 8.40 14.77
N PRO A 274 -3.75 8.09 13.58
CA PRO A 274 -3.50 6.71 13.19
C PRO A 274 -2.61 6.02 14.23
N LYS A 275 -2.96 4.80 14.66
CA LYS A 275 -2.17 4.02 15.63
C LYS A 275 -1.74 2.68 15.09
N PHE A 276 -0.47 2.37 15.25
CA PHE A 276 0.03 1.02 14.97
C PHE A 276 -0.37 0.04 16.08
N ALA A 277 -0.73 -1.19 15.70
CA ALA A 277 -1.03 -2.24 16.68
C ALA A 277 0.20 -2.69 17.50
N GLN A 278 1.40 -2.53 16.93
CA GLN A 278 2.66 -2.95 17.54
C GLN A 278 3.69 -1.83 17.43
N GLY A 279 4.49 -1.64 18.49
CA GLY A 279 5.61 -0.69 18.47
C GLY A 279 6.84 -1.19 17.69
N VAL A 280 6.91 -2.50 17.45
CA VAL A 280 7.94 -3.13 16.61
C VAL A 280 7.28 -4.21 15.76
N TYR A 281 7.45 -4.13 14.43
CA TYR A 281 7.07 -5.19 13.50
C TYR A 281 8.33 -5.96 13.06
N ALA A 282 8.29 -7.28 13.14
CA ALA A 282 9.34 -8.14 12.64
C ALA A 282 8.87 -8.81 11.33
N MET A 283 9.70 -8.74 10.30
CA MET A 283 9.48 -9.39 9.01
C MET A 283 10.79 -9.95 8.49
N ALA A 284 10.68 -10.89 7.55
CA ALA A 284 11.83 -11.55 6.96
C ALA A 284 11.81 -11.39 5.44
N VAL A 285 12.99 -11.30 4.84
CA VAL A 285 13.19 -11.24 3.40
C VAL A 285 14.30 -12.20 3.03
N SER A 286 14.04 -13.10 2.09
CA SER A 286 15.08 -13.94 1.51
C SER A 286 15.97 -13.10 0.58
N GLU A 287 17.27 -13.38 0.52
CA GLU A 287 18.18 -12.62 -0.33
C GLU A 287 18.04 -12.88 -1.82
N ASP A 288 17.54 -14.08 -2.19
CA ASP A 288 17.16 -14.44 -3.55
C ASP A 288 15.89 -13.71 -4.05
N LYS A 289 15.25 -12.91 -3.19
CA LYS A 289 14.03 -12.20 -3.52
C LYS A 289 14.26 -11.09 -4.54
N VAL A 290 13.40 -11.05 -5.56
CA VAL A 290 13.52 -10.10 -6.67
C VAL A 290 13.08 -8.69 -6.25
N PRO A 291 13.81 -7.63 -6.65
CA PRO A 291 13.36 -6.26 -6.47
C PRO A 291 11.98 -5.99 -7.10
N GLY A 292 11.08 -5.36 -6.35
CA GLY A 292 9.69 -5.09 -6.69
C GLY A 292 8.71 -5.94 -5.88
N GLU A 293 9.17 -7.06 -5.32
CA GLU A 293 8.32 -7.94 -4.51
C GLU A 293 8.06 -7.42 -3.10
N GLU A 294 6.96 -7.88 -2.53
CA GLU A 294 6.50 -7.55 -1.19
C GLU A 294 7.30 -8.29 -0.12
N VAL A 295 7.83 -7.56 0.86
CA VAL A 295 8.51 -8.10 2.04
C VAL A 295 7.52 -8.35 3.18
N GLY A 296 6.58 -7.43 3.37
CA GLY A 296 5.55 -7.58 4.40
C GLY A 296 4.61 -6.39 4.47
N ARG A 297 3.58 -6.54 5.31
CA ARG A 297 2.53 -5.54 5.50
C ARG A 297 2.46 -5.07 6.94
N LEU A 298 2.08 -3.80 7.11
CA LEU A 298 1.78 -3.20 8.39
C LEU A 298 0.59 -2.27 8.24
N LYS A 299 -0.22 -2.17 9.31
CA LYS A 299 -1.43 -1.35 9.31
C LYS A 299 -1.45 -0.47 10.54
N ALA A 300 -1.62 0.83 10.34
CA ALA A 300 -2.10 1.73 11.37
C ALA A 300 -3.61 1.88 11.23
N ARG A 301 -4.31 1.91 12.36
CA ARG A 301 -5.75 2.09 12.43
C ARG A 301 -6.05 3.48 12.93
N ASP A 302 -6.86 4.18 12.16
CA ASP A 302 -7.46 5.46 12.51
C ASP A 302 -8.98 5.22 12.66
N PRO A 303 -9.59 5.50 13.82
CA PRO A 303 -11.01 5.23 14.07
C PRO A 303 -11.97 6.26 13.43
N ASP A 304 -11.43 7.38 12.94
CA ASP A 304 -12.20 8.50 12.37
C ASP A 304 -12.79 8.13 10.99
N LEU A 305 -13.72 8.94 10.50
CA LEU A 305 -14.50 8.65 9.29
C LEU A 305 -13.93 9.32 8.03
N ALA A 306 -13.98 8.60 6.91
CA ALA A 306 -13.67 9.12 5.58
C ALA A 306 -12.27 9.77 5.53
N GLU A 307 -12.16 11.04 5.11
CA GLU A 307 -10.87 11.74 4.98
C GLU A 307 -10.12 11.86 6.31
N ASN A 308 -10.84 12.00 7.43
CA ASN A 308 -10.27 12.08 8.76
C ASN A 308 -9.78 10.72 9.28
N GLY A 309 -10.16 9.60 8.64
CA GLY A 309 -9.63 8.27 8.93
C GLY A 309 -8.60 7.77 7.91
N LEU A 310 -8.20 8.60 6.93
CA LEU A 310 -7.23 8.19 5.91
C LEU A 310 -5.82 8.17 6.47
N VAL A 311 -5.16 7.02 6.34
CA VAL A 311 -3.76 6.85 6.76
C VAL A 311 -2.82 6.88 5.56
N ASP A 312 -1.80 7.73 5.59
CA ASP A 312 -0.68 7.70 4.67
C ASP A 312 0.59 7.22 5.38
N TYR A 313 1.49 6.56 4.65
CA TYR A 313 2.66 5.91 5.23
C TYR A 313 3.95 6.39 4.60
N ARG A 314 4.98 6.62 5.42
CA ARG A 314 6.32 6.99 4.95
C ARG A 314 7.42 6.39 5.80
N ILE A 315 8.56 6.10 5.17
CA ILE A 315 9.79 5.74 5.89
C ILE A 315 10.49 7.05 6.26
N LEU A 316 10.72 7.28 7.55
CA LEU A 316 11.37 8.51 8.06
C LEU A 316 12.89 8.38 8.10
N GLU A 317 13.37 7.28 8.67
CA GLU A 317 14.79 7.03 8.91
C GLU A 317 15.04 5.52 9.00
N GLY A 318 16.28 5.09 8.81
CA GLY A 318 16.67 3.69 8.89
C GLY A 318 17.89 3.38 8.04
N ASP A 319 18.50 2.24 8.31
CA ASP A 319 19.67 1.77 7.57
C ASP A 319 19.32 1.07 6.23
N GLY A 320 18.03 0.76 6.01
CA GLY A 320 17.50 0.16 4.78
C GLY A 320 16.73 1.10 3.85
N MET A 321 16.72 2.43 4.07
CA MET A 321 15.88 3.37 3.28
C MET A 321 16.14 3.33 1.77
N ASN A 322 17.34 2.95 1.35
CA ASN A 322 17.71 2.84 -0.07
C ASN A 322 17.39 1.47 -0.68
N LEU A 323 17.08 0.48 0.16
CA LEU A 323 16.85 -0.92 -0.20
C LEU A 323 15.37 -1.28 -0.14
N PHE A 324 14.58 -0.59 0.67
CA PHE A 324 13.15 -0.83 0.83
C PHE A 324 12.35 0.41 0.46
N GLU A 325 11.16 0.19 -0.08
CA GLU A 325 10.17 1.23 -0.31
C GLU A 325 8.85 0.86 0.36
N ILE A 326 8.02 1.86 0.66
CA ILE A 326 6.71 1.67 1.24
C ILE A 326 5.66 2.18 0.26
N THR A 327 4.66 1.35 0.00
CA THR A 327 3.53 1.67 -0.87
C THR A 327 2.24 1.39 -0.10
N LYS A 328 1.18 2.12 -0.42
CA LYS A 328 -0.12 1.92 0.20
C LYS A 328 -1.00 1.08 -0.73
N ASP A 329 -1.55 0.00 -0.21
CA ASP A 329 -2.52 -0.83 -0.92
C ASP A 329 -3.88 -0.09 -0.99
N SER A 330 -4.42 0.07 -2.20
CA SER A 330 -5.68 0.77 -2.43
C SER A 330 -6.90 0.06 -1.84
N GLU A 331 -6.89 -1.27 -1.77
CA GLU A 331 -8.03 -2.07 -1.29
C GLU A 331 -8.01 -2.22 0.23
N THR A 332 -6.86 -2.61 0.79
CA THR A 332 -6.74 -2.94 2.22
C THR A 332 -6.36 -1.74 3.09
N GLN A 333 -5.91 -0.64 2.47
CA GLN A 333 -5.34 0.55 3.12
C GLN A 333 -4.13 0.23 4.02
N GLU A 334 -3.46 -0.89 3.75
CA GLU A 334 -2.26 -1.33 4.46
C GLU A 334 -1.00 -0.77 3.81
N ALA A 335 0.03 -0.55 4.62
CA ALA A 335 1.36 -0.25 4.12
C ALA A 335 2.05 -1.55 3.72
N VAL A 336 2.44 -1.63 2.44
CA VAL A 336 3.17 -2.73 1.83
C VAL A 336 4.62 -2.30 1.68
N ILE A 337 5.52 -2.96 2.40
CA ILE A 337 6.96 -2.77 2.25
C ILE A 337 7.43 -3.66 1.12
N LYS A 338 8.12 -3.07 0.14
CA LYS A 338 8.66 -3.76 -1.03
C LYS A 338 10.17 -3.63 -1.10
N LEU A 339 10.80 -4.62 -1.72
CA LEU A 339 12.22 -4.63 -1.97
C LEU A 339 12.53 -3.74 -3.18
N LYS A 340 13.41 -2.75 -3.05
CA LYS A 340 13.81 -1.85 -4.14
C LYS A 340 15.13 -2.27 -4.80
N LYS A 341 16.00 -2.91 -4.03
CA LYS A 341 17.33 -3.40 -4.45
C LYS A 341 17.58 -4.75 -3.79
N PRO A 342 18.38 -5.64 -4.41
CA PRO A 342 18.73 -6.91 -3.79
C PRO A 342 19.42 -6.67 -2.44
N VAL A 343 19.17 -7.57 -1.50
CA VAL A 343 19.85 -7.65 -0.21
C VAL A 343 20.83 -8.82 -0.26
N ASP A 344 21.79 -8.81 0.64
CA ASP A 344 22.89 -9.77 0.71
C ASP A 344 23.08 -10.09 2.20
N PHE A 345 22.89 -11.36 2.56
CA PHE A 345 22.92 -11.87 3.92
C PHE A 345 24.33 -11.78 4.53
N GLU A 346 25.37 -12.08 3.74
CA GLU A 346 26.79 -12.07 4.10
C GLU A 346 27.23 -10.66 4.47
N THR A 347 26.75 -9.67 3.71
CA THR A 347 27.04 -8.27 3.97
C THR A 347 26.28 -7.76 5.20
N LYS A 348 24.96 -8.02 5.27
CA LYS A 348 24.14 -7.53 6.38
C LYS A 348 22.84 -8.30 6.59
N ARG A 349 22.76 -8.93 7.78
CA ARG A 349 21.65 -9.83 8.17
C ARG A 349 20.36 -9.18 8.67
N SER A 350 20.37 -7.87 8.94
CA SER A 350 19.16 -7.21 9.44
C SER A 350 19.16 -5.71 9.17
N TYR A 351 17.97 -5.19 8.84
CA TYR A 351 17.71 -3.77 8.67
C TYR A 351 16.64 -3.30 9.65
N THR A 352 16.74 -2.04 10.05
CA THR A 352 15.78 -1.36 10.91
C THR A 352 15.30 -0.08 10.22
N LEU A 353 13.99 -0.01 9.99
CA LEU A 353 13.30 1.13 9.43
C LEU A 353 12.38 1.75 10.47
N LYS A 354 12.29 3.07 10.50
CA LYS A 354 11.27 3.79 11.27
C LYS A 354 10.20 4.28 10.30
N VAL A 355 9.00 3.76 10.47
CA VAL A 355 7.85 4.06 9.60
C VAL A 355 6.89 4.98 10.37
N GLU A 356 6.42 6.02 9.70
CA GLU A 356 5.39 6.93 10.20
C GLU A 356 4.08 6.67 9.46
N ALA A 357 3.00 6.57 10.21
CA ALA A 357 1.65 6.69 9.70
C ALA A 357 1.14 8.09 10.05
N SER A 358 0.55 8.79 9.08
CA SER A 358 0.01 10.13 9.29
C SER A 358 -1.29 10.32 8.55
N ASN A 359 -2.20 11.09 9.13
CA ASN A 359 -3.38 11.54 8.42
C ASN A 359 -3.03 12.74 7.52
N PRO A 360 -3.30 12.71 6.19
CA PRO A 360 -3.01 13.82 5.29
C PRO A 360 -4.03 14.97 5.41
N HIS A 361 -5.24 14.70 5.91
CA HIS A 361 -6.32 15.66 6.09
C HIS A 361 -6.32 16.20 7.54
N VAL A 362 -5.39 17.11 7.82
CA VAL A 362 -5.33 17.80 9.11
C VAL A 362 -5.96 19.19 8.98
N ASP A 363 -7.03 19.45 9.75
CA ASP A 363 -7.59 20.79 9.85
C ASP A 363 -6.63 21.69 10.66
N PRO A 364 -6.19 22.84 10.10
CA PRO A 364 -5.31 23.77 10.78
C PRO A 364 -5.77 24.18 12.19
N ARG A 365 -7.10 24.22 12.43
CA ARG A 365 -7.71 24.58 13.72
C ARG A 365 -7.36 23.58 14.83
N PHE A 366 -7.19 22.32 14.48
CA PHE A 366 -6.94 21.24 15.43
C PHE A 366 -5.46 20.83 15.48
N THR A 367 -4.57 21.41 14.66
CA THR A 367 -3.11 21.12 14.68
C THR A 367 -2.47 21.13 16.06
N ALA A 368 -3.00 21.94 16.99
CA ALA A 368 -2.51 22.04 18.36
C ALA A 368 -2.94 20.89 19.29
N TRP A 369 -3.88 20.03 18.87
CA TRP A 369 -4.54 19.02 19.71
C TRP A 369 -3.83 17.66 19.72
N GLY A 370 -2.87 17.42 18.83
CA GLY A 370 -2.04 16.23 18.93
C GLY A 370 -1.18 15.99 17.70
N PRO A 371 -0.24 15.03 17.80
CA PRO A 371 0.41 14.50 16.63
C PRO A 371 -0.61 13.65 15.86
N TYR A 372 -1.06 14.13 14.69
CA TYR A 372 -1.87 13.40 13.69
C TYR A 372 -1.11 12.24 13.02
N LYS A 373 -0.23 11.63 13.80
CA LYS A 373 0.79 10.73 13.33
C LYS A 373 1.29 9.84 14.46
N ASP A 374 1.68 8.65 14.06
CA ASP A 374 2.32 7.67 14.93
C ASP A 374 3.52 7.08 14.21
N THR A 375 4.47 6.54 14.98
CA THR A 375 5.69 5.94 14.43
C THR A 375 5.91 4.56 15.01
N THR A 376 6.31 3.62 14.16
CA THR A 376 6.69 2.26 14.55
C THR A 376 8.06 1.89 13.98
N ILE A 377 8.69 0.88 14.57
CA ILE A 377 9.96 0.33 14.11
C ILE A 377 9.68 -0.97 13.35
N VAL A 378 10.19 -1.09 12.14
CA VAL A 378 10.16 -2.31 11.36
C VAL A 378 11.57 -2.91 11.34
N LYS A 379 11.69 -4.13 11.86
CA LYS A 379 12.91 -4.93 11.81
C LYS A 379 12.76 -5.98 10.72
N ILE A 380 13.63 -5.91 9.73
CA ILE A 380 13.67 -6.82 8.59
C ILE A 380 14.89 -7.72 8.78
N SER A 381 14.68 -9.02 9.02
CA SER A 381 15.76 -10.01 8.98
C SER A 381 15.96 -10.49 7.56
N VAL A 382 17.21 -10.57 7.12
CA VAL A 382 17.55 -11.23 5.86
C VAL A 382 17.68 -12.73 6.15
N GLU A 383 17.05 -13.55 5.33
CA GLU A 383 17.17 -15.01 5.35
C GLU A 383 18.18 -15.42 4.28
N ASP A 384 19.07 -16.33 4.69
CA ASP A 384 20.13 -16.95 3.88
C ASP A 384 19.48 -17.86 2.83
N ALA A 385 19.87 -17.70 1.57
CA ALA A 385 19.47 -18.55 0.45
C ALA A 385 20.71 -19.18 -0.19
N ASP A 386 20.57 -20.37 -0.74
CA ASP A 386 21.68 -21.15 -1.33
C ASP A 386 22.30 -20.39 -2.54
N GLU A 387 23.55 -19.94 -2.41
CA GLU A 387 24.32 -19.26 -3.46
C GLU A 387 25.42 -20.17 -4.04
N PRO A 388 25.84 -19.98 -5.32
CA PRO A 388 26.94 -20.76 -5.87
C PRO A 388 28.29 -20.35 -5.27
N PRO A 389 29.25 -21.28 -5.12
CA PRO A 389 30.56 -20.99 -4.55
C PRO A 389 31.30 -19.87 -5.28
N THR A 390 31.93 -18.95 -4.55
CA THR A 390 32.65 -17.83 -5.15
C THR A 390 34.15 -18.12 -5.26
N PHE A 391 34.74 -17.92 -6.45
CA PHE A 391 36.18 -18.01 -6.62
C PHE A 391 36.89 -16.80 -5.98
N MET A 392 38.05 -17.04 -5.34
CA MET A 392 38.84 -15.97 -4.71
C MET A 392 39.35 -14.90 -5.70
N ALA A 393 39.42 -15.24 -7.00
CA ALA A 393 39.86 -14.36 -8.06
C ALA A 393 38.94 -14.51 -9.28
N PRO A 394 38.70 -13.42 -10.04
CA PRO A 394 37.85 -13.45 -11.23
C PRO A 394 38.45 -14.23 -12.41
N GLY A 395 39.75 -14.56 -12.33
CA GLY A 395 40.48 -15.34 -13.32
C GLY A 395 41.87 -15.69 -12.79
N TYR A 396 42.43 -16.79 -13.30
CA TYR A 396 43.76 -17.26 -12.91
C TYR A 396 44.68 -17.30 -14.14
N ASN A 397 45.94 -16.89 -13.96
CA ASN A 397 46.97 -17.00 -14.99
C ASN A 397 48.10 -17.87 -14.44
N PHE A 398 48.40 -18.96 -15.13
CA PHE A 398 49.48 -19.89 -14.78
C PHE A 398 50.48 -20.01 -15.93
N GLU A 399 51.67 -20.51 -15.62
CA GLU A 399 52.71 -20.75 -16.61
C GLU A 399 53.26 -22.17 -16.41
N VAL A 400 53.48 -22.89 -17.51
CA VAL A 400 54.00 -24.26 -17.50
C VAL A 400 54.95 -24.44 -18.69
N GLU A 401 56.03 -25.18 -18.51
CA GLU A 401 56.97 -25.50 -19.60
C GLU A 401 56.32 -26.48 -20.59
N GLU A 402 56.63 -26.37 -21.88
CA GLU A 402 55.99 -27.22 -22.90
C GLU A 402 56.33 -28.71 -22.73
N ASN A 403 57.59 -29.03 -22.47
CA ASN A 403 58.06 -30.39 -22.24
C ASN A 403 57.71 -30.94 -20.84
N ALA A 404 56.84 -30.26 -20.08
CA ALA A 404 56.45 -30.68 -18.74
C ALA A 404 55.86 -32.11 -18.77
N PRO A 405 56.44 -33.06 -18.01
CA PRO A 405 55.94 -34.43 -17.98
C PRO A 405 54.54 -34.49 -17.39
N ALA A 406 53.82 -35.57 -17.68
CA ALA A 406 52.51 -35.83 -17.08
C ALA A 406 52.59 -35.79 -15.53
N GLY A 407 51.65 -35.09 -14.91
CA GLY A 407 51.57 -34.89 -13.46
C GLY A 407 52.26 -33.62 -12.94
N THR A 408 52.82 -32.78 -13.83
CA THR A 408 53.45 -31.51 -13.44
C THR A 408 52.41 -30.53 -12.89
N LEU A 409 52.73 -29.87 -11.78
CA LEU A 409 51.86 -28.87 -11.15
C LEU A 409 51.82 -27.60 -12.00
N VAL A 410 50.63 -27.20 -12.44
CA VAL A 410 50.41 -25.95 -13.19
C VAL A 410 50.02 -24.82 -12.25
N GLY A 411 49.08 -25.08 -11.34
CA GLY A 411 48.55 -24.07 -10.43
C GLY A 411 47.43 -24.60 -9.55
N ARG A 412 46.82 -23.72 -8.75
CA ARG A 412 45.69 -24.04 -7.87
C ARG A 412 44.64 -22.97 -7.97
N VAL A 413 43.39 -23.37 -8.20
CA VAL A 413 42.23 -22.49 -8.05
C VAL A 413 41.56 -22.73 -6.71
N HIS A 414 40.97 -21.68 -6.13
CA HIS A 414 40.25 -21.79 -4.88
C HIS A 414 38.91 -21.05 -4.98
N ALA A 415 37.86 -21.75 -4.57
CA ALA A 415 36.52 -21.22 -4.38
C ALA A 415 36.08 -21.48 -2.95
N LYS A 416 35.24 -20.59 -2.42
CA LYS A 416 34.67 -20.64 -1.09
C LYS A 416 33.16 -20.43 -1.20
N ASP A 417 32.40 -21.22 -0.46
CA ASP A 417 30.98 -21.05 -0.26
C ASP A 417 30.75 -19.90 0.74
N THR A 418 29.91 -18.95 0.34
CA THR A 418 29.61 -17.74 1.08
C THR A 418 28.56 -17.95 2.17
N ASP A 419 27.74 -19.00 2.04
CA ASP A 419 26.53 -19.23 2.83
C ASP A 419 26.86 -19.65 4.27
N ILE A 420 25.84 -19.59 5.15
CA ILE A 420 26.03 -19.95 6.56
C ILE A 420 26.46 -21.41 6.75
N MET A 421 26.09 -22.26 5.81
CA MET A 421 26.28 -23.71 5.82
C MET A 421 27.55 -24.17 5.09
N ASN A 422 28.56 -23.30 4.85
CA ASN A 422 29.88 -23.59 4.25
C ASN A 422 30.10 -25.06 3.81
N ASN A 423 29.47 -25.42 2.70
CA ASN A 423 29.41 -26.76 2.15
C ASN A 423 30.77 -27.13 1.52
N PRO A 424 31.12 -28.43 1.46
CA PRO A 424 32.32 -28.87 0.77
C PRO A 424 32.13 -28.71 -0.75
N ILE A 425 33.14 -28.14 -1.42
CA ILE A 425 33.13 -27.81 -2.84
C ILE A 425 33.90 -28.86 -3.64
N ARG A 426 33.38 -29.23 -4.82
CA ARG A 426 34.08 -30.02 -5.84
C ARG A 426 34.48 -29.17 -7.03
N TYR A 427 35.70 -29.38 -7.52
CA TYR A 427 36.23 -28.71 -8.71
C TYR A 427 36.23 -29.63 -9.94
N MET A 428 35.95 -29.08 -11.12
CA MET A 428 35.96 -29.80 -12.39
C MET A 428 36.37 -28.89 -13.55
N ILE A 429 37.16 -29.39 -14.50
CA ILE A 429 37.45 -28.68 -15.76
C ILE A 429 36.31 -28.97 -16.75
N LEU A 430 35.77 -27.93 -17.38
CA LEU A 430 34.71 -28.08 -18.37
C LEU A 430 35.27 -28.70 -19.66
N ARG A 431 34.81 -29.90 -20.00
CA ARG A 431 35.36 -30.72 -21.09
C ARG A 431 35.42 -30.01 -22.45
N TYR A 432 34.46 -29.12 -22.74
CA TYR A 432 34.45 -28.38 -24.00
C TYR A 432 35.57 -27.33 -24.11
N THR A 433 36.23 -26.97 -23.00
CA THR A 433 37.37 -26.04 -22.98
C THR A 433 38.73 -26.72 -23.06
N ASP A 434 38.77 -28.03 -22.87
CA ASP A 434 39.97 -28.86 -22.95
C ASP A 434 39.63 -30.19 -23.64
N LEU A 435 39.29 -30.11 -24.93
CA LEU A 435 38.81 -31.25 -25.72
C LEU A 435 39.82 -32.41 -25.78
N GLU A 436 41.11 -32.06 -25.75
CA GLU A 436 42.20 -33.01 -25.79
C GLU A 436 42.63 -33.46 -24.40
N GLU A 437 42.01 -32.96 -23.32
CA GLU A 437 42.28 -33.35 -21.93
C GLU A 437 43.76 -33.17 -21.57
N PHE A 438 44.37 -32.02 -21.90
CA PHE A 438 45.75 -31.65 -21.54
C PHE A 438 45.94 -31.45 -20.03
N PHE A 439 44.86 -31.12 -19.31
CA PHE A 439 44.90 -30.80 -17.89
C PHE A 439 43.92 -31.67 -17.09
N THR A 440 44.30 -31.94 -15.84
CA THR A 440 43.44 -32.57 -14.85
C THR A 440 43.39 -31.71 -13.60
N ILE A 441 42.26 -31.70 -12.91
CA ILE A 441 42.07 -30.98 -11.66
C ILE A 441 41.71 -31.95 -10.55
N ASN A 442 42.32 -31.78 -9.38
CA ASN A 442 41.90 -32.50 -8.19
C ASN A 442 40.58 -31.93 -7.68
N THR A 443 39.61 -32.82 -7.49
CA THR A 443 38.23 -32.50 -7.13
C THR A 443 38.10 -31.81 -5.77
N GLU A 444 39.00 -32.06 -4.82
CA GLU A 444 38.87 -31.56 -3.44
C GLU A 444 39.67 -30.28 -3.18
N ASP A 445 40.86 -30.14 -3.78
CA ASP A 445 41.78 -29.04 -3.45
C ASP A 445 41.96 -28.01 -4.58
N GLY A 446 41.44 -28.29 -5.78
CA GLY A 446 41.51 -27.38 -6.94
C GLY A 446 42.89 -27.30 -7.60
N ILE A 447 43.79 -28.25 -7.33
CA ILE A 447 45.12 -28.30 -7.96
C ILE A 447 45.02 -28.81 -9.39
N ILE A 448 45.59 -28.05 -10.33
CA ILE A 448 45.63 -28.38 -11.76
C ILE A 448 47.01 -28.96 -12.11
N LYS A 449 47.01 -30.07 -12.83
CA LYS A 449 48.21 -30.77 -13.31
C LYS A 449 48.13 -31.09 -14.80
N THR A 450 49.27 -31.24 -15.45
CA THR A 450 49.35 -31.73 -16.84
C THR A 450 49.02 -33.23 -16.91
N THR A 451 48.36 -33.68 -17.96
CA THR A 451 48.11 -35.12 -18.23
C THR A 451 49.03 -35.68 -19.31
N ARG A 452 49.50 -34.80 -20.20
CA ARG A 452 50.38 -35.08 -21.34
C ARG A 452 51.34 -33.90 -21.55
N PRO A 453 52.45 -34.10 -22.27
CA PRO A 453 53.34 -33.02 -22.69
C PRO A 453 52.57 -31.99 -23.52
N LEU A 454 52.96 -30.73 -23.38
CA LEU A 454 52.45 -29.61 -24.14
C LEU A 454 53.43 -29.30 -25.28
N ASP A 455 52.97 -28.52 -26.26
CA ASP A 455 53.76 -28.11 -27.42
C ASP A 455 53.40 -26.65 -27.68
N ARG A 456 54.33 -25.74 -27.45
CA ARG A 456 54.09 -24.30 -27.55
C ARG A 456 53.97 -23.88 -29.01
N GLU A 457 54.75 -24.48 -29.92
CA GLU A 457 54.68 -24.22 -31.37
C GLU A 457 53.32 -24.61 -31.95
N ALA A 458 52.68 -25.63 -31.39
CA ALA A 458 51.29 -25.97 -31.69
C ALA A 458 50.30 -25.01 -31.01
N GLN A 459 50.43 -24.80 -29.70
CA GLN A 459 49.52 -23.98 -28.92
C GLN A 459 50.21 -23.26 -27.73
N ALA A 460 50.58 -22.00 -27.92
CA ALA A 460 51.23 -21.18 -26.88
C ALA A 460 50.34 -20.83 -25.66
N TRP A 461 49.01 -20.89 -25.81
CA TRP A 461 48.05 -20.53 -24.76
C TRP A 461 46.90 -21.52 -24.68
N HIS A 462 46.67 -22.07 -23.48
CA HIS A 462 45.48 -22.86 -23.16
C HIS A 462 44.54 -22.06 -22.28
N ASN A 463 43.29 -21.91 -22.72
CA ASN A 463 42.26 -21.21 -21.99
C ASN A 463 41.20 -22.21 -21.53
N ILE A 464 41.34 -22.69 -20.30
CA ILE A 464 40.40 -23.66 -19.72
C ILE A 464 39.40 -22.94 -18.81
N SER A 465 38.20 -23.50 -18.69
CA SER A 465 37.21 -23.05 -17.72
C SER A 465 37.04 -24.09 -16.62
N VAL A 466 37.21 -23.65 -15.38
CA VAL A 466 37.03 -24.48 -14.19
C VAL A 466 35.68 -24.15 -13.55
N SER A 467 34.91 -25.19 -13.26
CA SER A 467 33.65 -25.14 -12.52
C SER A 467 33.88 -25.58 -11.08
N ALA A 468 33.28 -24.86 -10.13
CA ALA A 468 33.18 -25.20 -8.72
C ALA A 468 31.70 -25.38 -8.36
N ALA A 469 31.37 -26.51 -7.73
CA ALA A 469 30.00 -26.84 -7.35
C ALA A 469 29.97 -27.45 -5.96
N GLU A 470 28.86 -27.30 -5.25
CA GLU A 470 28.70 -27.85 -3.91
C GLU A 470 28.36 -29.34 -3.93
N ILE A 471 28.83 -30.05 -2.90
CA ILE A 471 28.54 -31.47 -2.73
C ILE A 471 27.21 -31.60 -1.97
N GLY A 472 26.14 -31.94 -2.71
CA GLY A 472 24.81 -32.21 -2.15
C GLY A 472 23.80 -31.07 -2.31
N GLY A 473 24.22 -29.90 -2.81
CA GLY A 473 23.37 -28.74 -3.10
C GLY A 473 22.65 -28.78 -4.45
N HIS A 474 21.72 -27.84 -4.65
CA HIS A 474 20.89 -27.74 -5.84
C HIS A 474 21.63 -27.09 -7.02
N HIS A 475 22.35 -27.87 -7.83
CA HIS A 475 22.68 -27.62 -9.27
C HIS A 475 23.29 -26.27 -9.69
N GLN A 476 23.65 -25.35 -8.80
CA GLN A 476 24.33 -24.10 -9.16
C GLN A 476 25.85 -24.31 -9.18
N ASP A 477 26.49 -23.90 -10.27
CA ASP A 477 27.93 -24.03 -10.45
C ASP A 477 28.56 -22.68 -10.81
N ALA A 478 29.64 -22.33 -10.13
CA ALA A 478 30.42 -21.15 -10.45
C ALA A 478 31.52 -21.51 -11.45
N LYS A 479 31.79 -20.61 -12.39
CA LYS A 479 32.79 -20.84 -13.45
C LYS A 479 33.84 -19.74 -13.44
N VAL A 480 35.11 -20.14 -13.57
CA VAL A 480 36.25 -19.23 -13.69
C VAL A 480 37.09 -19.56 -14.91
N ARG A 481 37.68 -18.53 -15.51
CA ARG A 481 38.65 -18.69 -16.61
C ARG A 481 40.06 -18.84 -16.05
N VAL A 482 40.78 -19.84 -16.57
CA VAL A 482 42.17 -20.10 -16.26
C VAL A 482 42.97 -20.06 -17.56
N ASN A 483 43.84 -19.06 -17.69
CA ASN A 483 44.74 -18.94 -18.83
C ASN A 483 46.09 -19.55 -18.45
N ILE A 484 46.55 -20.50 -19.23
CA ILE A 484 47.82 -21.20 -19.02
C ILE A 484 48.73 -20.82 -20.18
N LYS A 485 49.79 -20.10 -19.86
CA LYS A 485 50.85 -19.77 -20.81
C LYS A 485 51.84 -20.92 -20.87
N VAL A 486 52.05 -21.44 -22.06
CA VAL A 486 53.11 -22.42 -22.30
C VAL A 486 54.43 -21.66 -22.45
N LYS A 487 55.42 -22.03 -21.63
CA LYS A 487 56.78 -21.50 -21.68
C LYS A 487 57.59 -22.30 -22.67
N ASP A 488 58.25 -21.54 -23.53
CA ASP A 488 59.20 -22.00 -24.54
C ASP A 488 60.42 -22.68 -23.91
N VAL A 489 60.79 -23.82 -24.48
CA VAL A 489 61.99 -24.60 -24.24
C VAL A 489 62.59 -24.90 -25.60
N ASN A 490 63.90 -24.69 -25.74
CA ASN A 490 64.59 -24.86 -27.02
C ASN A 490 64.68 -26.34 -27.45
N ASP A 491 63.64 -26.84 -28.14
CA ASP A 491 63.52 -28.22 -28.61
C ASP A 491 63.39 -28.35 -30.14
N ASN A 492 63.26 -27.23 -30.84
CA ASN A 492 63.40 -27.18 -32.29
C ASN A 492 64.85 -26.85 -32.67
N ALA A 493 65.28 -27.36 -33.82
CA ALA A 493 66.59 -27.07 -34.37
C ALA A 493 66.44 -26.07 -35.53
N PRO A 494 67.41 -25.16 -35.74
CA PRO A 494 67.29 -24.11 -36.75
C PRO A 494 67.33 -24.71 -38.16
N GLU A 495 66.50 -24.23 -39.07
CA GLU A 495 66.44 -24.67 -40.48
C GLU A 495 66.71 -23.53 -41.47
N PHE A 496 66.93 -23.82 -42.75
CA PHE A 496 67.18 -22.77 -43.75
C PHE A 496 65.89 -21.98 -44.00
N ALA A 497 66.00 -20.65 -43.94
CA ALA A 497 64.87 -19.76 -44.16
C ALA A 497 64.45 -19.69 -45.64
N THR A 498 65.40 -19.92 -46.55
CA THR A 498 65.24 -19.81 -48.01
C THR A 498 65.60 -21.12 -48.71
N GLN A 499 65.25 -21.23 -49.99
CA GLN A 499 65.41 -22.46 -50.79
C GLN A 499 66.84 -23.03 -50.73
N ASN A 500 66.91 -24.37 -50.70
CA ASN A 500 68.16 -25.12 -50.58
C ASN A 500 68.89 -25.30 -51.92
N GLU A 501 68.56 -24.54 -52.97
CA GLU A 501 69.19 -24.66 -54.29
C GLU A 501 69.66 -23.29 -54.80
N VAL A 502 70.92 -23.22 -55.21
CA VAL A 502 71.52 -22.04 -55.85
C VAL A 502 72.19 -22.42 -57.17
N LEU A 503 72.13 -21.49 -58.12
CA LEU A 503 72.63 -21.66 -59.47
C LEU A 503 73.95 -20.90 -59.66
N VAL A 504 74.98 -21.57 -60.17
CA VAL A 504 76.33 -21.03 -60.33
C VAL A 504 76.80 -21.18 -61.78
N CYS A 505 77.47 -20.17 -62.32
CA CYS A 505 78.03 -20.21 -63.67
C CYS A 505 79.31 -21.06 -63.78
N GLU A 506 79.49 -21.80 -64.87
CA GLU A 506 80.71 -22.59 -65.15
C GLU A 506 82.00 -21.76 -65.14
N ASN A 507 81.94 -20.53 -65.65
CA ASN A 507 83.07 -19.60 -65.78
C ASN A 507 83.28 -18.71 -64.54
N VAL A 508 82.66 -19.04 -63.40
CA VAL A 508 82.75 -18.23 -62.18
C VAL A 508 84.21 -18.08 -61.70
N SER A 509 84.58 -16.86 -61.33
CA SER A 509 85.89 -16.54 -60.77
C SER A 509 85.98 -16.94 -59.28
N PRO A 510 87.16 -17.43 -58.82
CA PRO A 510 87.41 -17.65 -57.40
C PRO A 510 87.20 -16.36 -56.59
N GLY A 511 86.59 -16.48 -55.40
CA GLY A 511 86.29 -15.37 -54.49
C GLY A 511 84.93 -14.70 -54.70
N LYS A 512 84.14 -15.12 -55.70
CA LYS A 512 82.76 -14.62 -55.91
C LYS A 512 81.82 -15.15 -54.81
N LEU A 513 80.97 -14.28 -54.28
CA LEU A 513 79.85 -14.64 -53.41
C LEU A 513 78.76 -15.33 -54.25
N ILE A 514 78.37 -16.53 -53.82
CA ILE A 514 77.33 -17.33 -54.49
C ILE A 514 75.96 -16.97 -53.92
N GLU A 515 75.82 -17.17 -52.61
CA GLU A 515 74.56 -17.03 -51.88
C GLU A 515 74.88 -16.60 -50.45
N THR A 516 73.94 -15.90 -49.83
CA THR A 516 73.93 -15.67 -48.39
C THR A 516 72.73 -16.43 -47.82
N VAL A 517 73.01 -17.54 -47.12
CA VAL A 517 71.97 -18.33 -46.47
C VAL A 517 71.63 -17.71 -45.11
N SER A 518 70.37 -17.84 -44.72
CA SER A 518 69.87 -17.47 -43.39
C SER A 518 69.12 -18.66 -42.80
N ALA A 519 68.99 -18.67 -41.48
CA ALA A 519 68.26 -19.71 -40.77
C ALA A 519 67.07 -19.14 -40.00
N THR A 520 66.08 -19.99 -39.76
CA THR A 520 64.89 -19.72 -38.96
C THR A 520 64.70 -20.86 -37.97
N ASP A 521 64.23 -20.52 -36.77
CA ASP A 521 63.88 -21.48 -35.72
C ASP A 521 62.43 -21.24 -35.29
N LYS A 522 61.76 -22.29 -34.82
CA LYS A 522 60.33 -22.25 -34.44
C LYS A 522 60.11 -21.78 -33.01
N ASP A 523 61.14 -21.89 -32.16
CA ASP A 523 61.09 -21.53 -30.74
C ASP A 523 60.87 -20.00 -30.50
N GLU A 524 60.24 -19.64 -29.37
CA GLU A 524 59.92 -18.26 -28.96
C GLU A 524 61.16 -17.47 -28.52
N MET A 525 61.60 -16.57 -29.40
CA MET A 525 62.85 -15.85 -29.15
C MET A 525 62.71 -14.70 -28.15
N ALA A 526 63.39 -14.82 -27.01
CA ALA A 526 63.82 -13.67 -26.20
C ALA A 526 64.95 -12.90 -26.91
N HIS A 527 64.61 -12.24 -28.02
CA HIS A 527 65.34 -11.12 -28.67
C HIS A 527 66.75 -11.35 -29.25
N ARG A 528 67.42 -12.50 -29.14
CA ARG A 528 68.71 -12.73 -29.82
C ARG A 528 69.00 -14.22 -30.06
N GLN A 529 68.36 -14.85 -31.06
CA GLN A 529 68.95 -16.07 -31.62
C GLN A 529 70.12 -15.68 -32.54
N HIS A 530 71.28 -16.25 -32.25
CA HIS A 530 72.48 -16.12 -33.07
C HIS A 530 72.82 -17.50 -33.60
N PHE A 531 72.57 -17.72 -34.89
CA PHE A 531 72.91 -18.97 -35.52
C PHE A 531 74.38 -18.99 -35.89
N HIS A 532 75.07 -20.06 -35.52
CA HIS A 532 76.44 -20.30 -35.92
C HIS A 532 76.46 -21.29 -37.09
N PHE A 533 77.07 -20.88 -38.20
CA PHE A 533 77.12 -21.70 -39.41
C PHE A 533 78.51 -22.29 -39.59
N SER A 534 78.57 -23.59 -39.88
CA SER A 534 79.82 -24.28 -40.18
C SER A 534 79.64 -25.31 -41.29
N LEU A 535 80.72 -25.69 -41.97
CA LEU A 535 80.66 -26.80 -42.91
C LEU A 535 80.62 -28.11 -42.11
N ALA A 536 79.74 -29.04 -42.50
CA ALA A 536 79.65 -30.33 -41.83
C ALA A 536 81.02 -31.05 -41.85
N PRO A 537 81.34 -31.87 -40.83
CA PRO A 537 82.66 -32.52 -40.70
C PRO A 537 83.11 -33.30 -41.94
N GLU A 538 82.17 -33.88 -42.68
CA GLU A 538 82.42 -34.64 -43.93
C GLU A 538 83.02 -33.77 -45.05
N VAL A 539 82.71 -32.47 -45.04
CA VAL A 539 83.04 -31.52 -46.09
C VAL A 539 83.90 -30.37 -45.54
N ALA A 540 84.46 -30.52 -44.33
CA ALA A 540 85.30 -29.51 -43.68
C ALA A 540 86.53 -29.11 -44.51
N ASN A 541 87.07 -30.02 -45.33
CA ASN A 541 88.17 -29.77 -46.27
C ASN A 541 87.69 -29.56 -47.72
N ASN A 542 86.58 -28.86 -47.93
CA ASN A 542 86.06 -28.59 -49.27
C ASN A 542 87.02 -27.70 -50.08
N HIS A 543 87.47 -28.17 -51.24
CA HIS A 543 88.30 -27.41 -52.17
C HIS A 543 87.49 -26.59 -53.20
N SER A 544 86.16 -26.76 -53.22
CA SER A 544 85.25 -26.11 -54.17
C SER A 544 84.62 -24.85 -53.60
N PHE A 545 84.18 -24.88 -52.34
CA PHE A 545 83.43 -23.81 -51.68
C PHE A 545 83.94 -23.55 -50.26
N SER A 546 83.93 -22.30 -49.81
CA SER A 546 84.15 -21.89 -48.42
C SER A 546 82.91 -21.23 -47.86
N LEU A 547 82.61 -21.49 -46.59
CA LEU A 547 81.58 -20.79 -45.84
C LEU A 547 82.22 -19.75 -44.92
N LYS A 548 81.62 -18.56 -44.86
CA LYS A 548 81.97 -17.52 -43.89
C LYS A 548 80.72 -17.15 -43.10
N ASP A 549 80.74 -17.39 -41.80
CA ASP A 549 79.73 -16.89 -40.88
C ASP A 549 79.86 -15.36 -40.75
N ASN A 550 78.79 -14.64 -41.03
CA ASN A 550 78.75 -13.18 -40.99
C ASN A 550 78.48 -12.62 -39.59
N ARG A 551 78.18 -13.50 -38.61
CA ARG A 551 77.83 -13.17 -37.23
C ARG A 551 76.59 -12.29 -37.08
N ASP A 552 75.71 -12.30 -38.07
CA ASP A 552 74.43 -11.60 -38.10
C ASP A 552 73.28 -12.59 -38.39
N SER A 553 73.47 -13.85 -37.99
CA SER A 553 72.55 -14.97 -38.28
C SER A 553 72.43 -15.28 -39.79
N THR A 554 73.42 -14.86 -40.58
CA THR A 554 73.59 -15.27 -41.98
C THR A 554 74.98 -15.84 -42.23
N ALA A 555 75.11 -16.67 -43.26
CA ALA A 555 76.39 -17.16 -43.74
C ALA A 555 76.54 -16.94 -45.25
N SER A 556 77.70 -16.44 -45.65
CA SER A 556 78.03 -16.19 -47.04
C SER A 556 78.90 -17.33 -47.60
N ILE A 557 78.47 -17.90 -48.73
CA ILE A 557 79.17 -18.98 -49.41
C ILE A 557 80.00 -18.41 -50.58
N PHE A 558 81.30 -18.73 -50.62
CA PHE A 558 82.22 -18.27 -51.65
C PHE A 558 82.81 -19.43 -52.47
N VAL A 559 83.06 -19.18 -53.76
CA VAL A 559 83.80 -20.10 -54.64
C VAL A 559 85.29 -20.06 -54.35
N ILE A 560 85.94 -21.22 -54.15
CA ILE A 560 87.41 -21.33 -54.06
C ILE A 560 88.01 -21.93 -55.34
N ARG A 561 87.29 -22.87 -55.98
CA ARG A 561 87.77 -23.59 -57.17
C ARG A 561 87.77 -22.71 -58.41
N LYS A 562 88.79 -22.89 -59.25
CA LYS A 562 88.93 -22.16 -60.53
C LYS A 562 88.12 -22.86 -61.63
N GLY A 563 86.90 -22.38 -61.83
CA GLY A 563 85.98 -22.86 -62.87
C GLY A 563 85.33 -24.21 -62.54
N PHE A 564 84.09 -24.38 -63.00
CA PHE A 564 83.33 -25.62 -62.92
C PHE A 564 83.04 -26.15 -64.32
N SER A 565 82.89 -27.47 -64.46
CA SER A 565 82.48 -28.10 -65.72
C SER A 565 81.26 -28.96 -65.47
N ARG A 566 80.12 -28.56 -66.07
CA ARG A 566 78.85 -29.29 -66.02
C ARG A 566 78.96 -30.69 -66.60
N MET A 567 79.91 -30.94 -67.51
CA MET A 567 80.16 -32.27 -68.07
C MET A 567 80.82 -33.24 -67.08
N SER A 568 81.53 -32.72 -66.07
CA SER A 568 82.21 -33.53 -65.05
C SER A 568 81.36 -33.73 -63.79
N GLN A 569 80.70 -32.66 -63.35
CA GLN A 569 79.80 -32.65 -62.21
C GLN A 569 78.93 -31.40 -62.31
N ASP A 570 77.63 -31.59 -62.48
CA ASP A 570 76.62 -30.54 -62.64
C ASP A 570 75.96 -30.13 -61.32
N VAL A 571 75.99 -30.98 -60.30
CA VAL A 571 75.42 -30.70 -58.96
C VAL A 571 76.45 -30.96 -57.86
N TYR A 572 76.56 -30.01 -56.94
CA TYR A 572 77.37 -30.10 -55.73
C TYR A 572 76.47 -30.01 -54.50
N HIS A 573 76.67 -30.90 -53.54
CA HIS A 573 75.97 -30.89 -52.26
C HIS A 573 76.90 -30.32 -51.20
N LEU A 574 76.49 -29.22 -50.57
CA LEU A 574 77.23 -28.56 -49.51
C LEU A 574 76.44 -28.69 -48.19
N PRO A 575 76.69 -29.72 -47.37
CA PRO A 575 76.09 -29.83 -46.05
C PRO A 575 76.66 -28.77 -45.12
N ILE A 576 75.77 -27.94 -44.58
CA ILE A 576 76.05 -26.83 -43.67
C ILE A 576 75.37 -27.16 -42.34
N GLU A 577 76.17 -27.20 -41.27
CA GLU A 577 75.69 -27.38 -39.91
C GLU A 577 75.34 -26.01 -39.31
N ILE A 578 74.12 -25.90 -38.78
CA ILE A 578 73.56 -24.69 -38.19
C ILE A 578 73.28 -24.99 -36.72
N ASN A 579 73.90 -24.21 -35.83
CA ASN A 579 73.72 -24.35 -34.38
C ASN A 579 73.02 -23.13 -33.83
N ASP A 580 72.02 -23.33 -32.98
CA ASP A 580 71.44 -22.25 -32.19
C ASP A 580 72.31 -21.91 -30.97
N ASN A 581 71.84 -20.92 -30.21
CA ASN A 581 72.39 -20.53 -28.93
C ASN A 581 71.45 -20.84 -27.75
N GLY A 582 70.52 -21.77 -27.96
CA GLY A 582 69.56 -22.25 -26.98
C GLY A 582 70.23 -23.05 -25.86
N VAL A 583 69.45 -23.37 -24.82
CA VAL A 583 69.90 -24.22 -23.71
C VAL A 583 68.83 -25.29 -23.46
N PRO A 584 69.11 -26.57 -23.79
CA PRO A 584 70.30 -27.08 -24.47
C PRO A 584 70.40 -26.58 -25.93
N PRO A 585 71.61 -26.44 -26.49
CA PRO A 585 71.74 -25.99 -27.87
C PRO A 585 71.33 -27.11 -28.84
N MET A 586 70.53 -26.78 -29.85
CA MET A 586 70.14 -27.69 -30.92
C MET A 586 70.91 -27.36 -32.21
N SER A 587 71.19 -28.41 -32.99
CA SER A 587 71.86 -28.28 -34.29
C SER A 587 71.18 -29.10 -35.37
N SER A 588 71.19 -28.57 -36.59
CA SER A 588 70.71 -29.24 -37.79
C SER A 588 71.79 -29.24 -38.88
N THR A 589 71.71 -30.18 -39.82
CA THR A 589 72.58 -30.20 -40.99
C THR A 589 71.73 -30.06 -42.24
N ASN A 590 71.82 -28.89 -42.88
CA ASN A 590 71.06 -28.58 -44.07
C ASN A 590 71.97 -28.57 -45.30
N THR A 591 71.54 -29.22 -46.37
CA THR A 591 72.36 -29.33 -47.59
C THR A 591 71.98 -28.28 -48.61
N LEU A 592 72.91 -27.36 -48.90
CA LEU A 592 72.80 -26.42 -50.00
C LEU A 592 73.21 -27.12 -51.31
N ILE A 593 72.28 -27.19 -52.24
CA ILE A 593 72.45 -27.75 -53.58
C ILE A 593 72.95 -26.65 -54.50
N ILE A 594 74.17 -26.80 -55.00
CA ILE A 594 74.78 -25.85 -55.93
C ILE A 594 74.77 -26.49 -57.31
N ARG A 595 73.92 -25.98 -58.20
CA ARG A 595 73.78 -26.47 -59.58
C ARG A 595 74.56 -25.57 -60.53
N VAL A 596 75.42 -26.19 -61.34
CA VAL A 596 76.30 -25.51 -62.29
C VAL A 596 75.60 -25.35 -63.64
N CYS A 597 75.50 -24.11 -64.13
CA CYS A 597 74.82 -23.75 -65.37
C CYS A 597 75.75 -23.02 -66.35
N SER A 598 75.41 -23.09 -67.64
CA SER A 598 76.05 -22.28 -68.67
C SER A 598 75.56 -20.83 -68.57
N CYS A 599 76.47 -19.86 -68.71
CA CYS A 599 76.15 -18.44 -68.60
C CYS A 599 76.72 -17.62 -69.76
N ASP A 600 76.11 -16.46 -70.04
CA ASP A 600 76.62 -15.47 -70.99
C ASP A 600 77.77 -14.65 -70.37
N SER A 601 78.48 -13.87 -71.20
CA SER A 601 79.50 -12.88 -70.86
C SER A 601 79.13 -11.85 -69.79
N LYS A 602 77.85 -11.75 -69.41
CA LYS A 602 77.32 -10.91 -68.32
C LYS A 602 76.93 -11.71 -67.06
N ASP A 603 77.39 -12.95 -66.93
CA ASP A 603 77.09 -13.87 -65.81
C ASP A 603 75.59 -14.19 -65.64
N THR A 604 74.79 -14.03 -66.70
CA THR A 604 73.38 -14.42 -66.72
C THR A 604 73.23 -15.88 -67.14
N ILE A 605 72.45 -16.65 -66.38
CA ILE A 605 72.22 -18.09 -66.59
C ILE A 605 71.44 -18.32 -67.89
N LEU A 606 72.00 -19.13 -68.80
CA LEU A 606 71.40 -19.47 -70.10
C LEU A 606 70.74 -20.86 -70.07
N SER A 607 71.42 -21.88 -69.55
CA SER A 607 70.89 -23.25 -69.49
C SER A 607 71.60 -24.08 -68.42
N CYS A 608 70.80 -24.70 -67.55
CA CYS A 608 71.26 -25.60 -66.48
C CYS A 608 71.14 -27.09 -66.85
N ASN A 609 70.45 -27.40 -67.95
CA ASN A 609 70.25 -28.78 -68.40
C ASN A 609 71.41 -29.20 -69.30
N VAL A 610 71.92 -30.41 -69.10
CA VAL A 610 72.81 -31.06 -70.08
C VAL A 610 71.94 -31.40 -71.29
N GLU A 611 72.01 -30.61 -72.36
CA GLU A 611 71.20 -30.88 -73.56
C GLU A 611 71.53 -32.28 -74.11
N PRO A 612 70.56 -33.19 -74.22
CA PRO A 612 70.79 -34.48 -74.84
C PRO A 612 70.98 -34.29 -76.36
N PHE A 613 71.96 -34.99 -76.91
CA PHE A 613 72.31 -35.05 -78.32
C PHE A 613 71.06 -35.19 -79.22
N ILE A 614 70.78 -34.20 -80.07
CA ILE A 614 69.69 -34.25 -81.04
C ILE A 614 70.11 -35.12 -82.23
N LEU A 615 69.48 -36.29 -82.41
CA LEU A 615 69.53 -37.07 -83.65
C LEU A 615 68.69 -36.38 -84.73
N SER A 616 69.14 -36.48 -85.99
CA SER A 616 68.68 -35.76 -87.19
C SER A 616 67.27 -36.13 -87.70
N ALA A 617 66.35 -36.47 -86.80
CA ALA A 617 64.95 -36.76 -87.11
C ALA A 617 64.01 -36.08 -86.10
N GLY A 618 64.13 -34.77 -85.92
CA GLY A 618 63.03 -33.85 -85.52
C GLY A 618 62.15 -34.15 -84.29
N LEU A 619 62.44 -35.15 -83.45
CA LEU A 619 61.68 -35.48 -82.25
C LEU A 619 62.63 -35.68 -81.05
N SER A 620 62.34 -34.97 -79.96
CA SER A 620 63.04 -35.07 -78.67
C SER A 620 62.91 -36.49 -78.07
N THR A 621 63.94 -36.97 -77.37
CA THR A 621 63.89 -38.23 -76.60
C THR A 621 62.75 -38.25 -75.59
N GLY A 622 62.37 -37.08 -75.05
CA GLY A 622 61.19 -36.92 -74.21
C GLY A 622 59.88 -37.17 -74.95
N ALA A 623 59.80 -36.83 -76.25
CA ALA A 623 58.64 -37.15 -77.08
C ALA A 623 58.53 -38.65 -77.38
N LEU A 624 59.67 -39.33 -77.58
CA LEU A 624 59.70 -40.79 -77.73
C LEU A 624 59.26 -41.50 -76.44
N ILE A 625 59.76 -41.08 -75.29
CA ILE A 625 59.35 -41.62 -73.98
C ILE A 625 57.87 -41.30 -73.71
N ALA A 626 57.39 -40.10 -74.06
CA ALA A 626 55.98 -39.74 -73.92
C ALA A 626 55.07 -40.56 -74.85
N ILE A 627 55.49 -40.85 -76.09
CA ILE A 627 54.74 -41.73 -77.00
C ILE A 627 54.72 -43.16 -76.45
N LEU A 628 55.85 -43.66 -75.95
CA LEU A 628 55.95 -45.00 -75.36
C LEU A 628 55.12 -45.10 -74.08
N ALA A 629 55.15 -44.08 -73.21
CA ALA A 629 54.32 -43.98 -72.03
C ALA A 629 52.83 -43.88 -72.40
N CYS A 630 52.46 -43.11 -73.42
CA CYS A 630 51.08 -43.05 -73.92
C CYS A 630 50.60 -44.40 -74.46
N ILE A 631 51.45 -45.15 -75.16
CA ILE A 631 51.13 -46.50 -75.64
C ILE A 631 50.97 -47.48 -74.46
N VAL A 632 51.84 -47.41 -73.46
CA VAL A 632 51.76 -48.24 -72.25
C VAL A 632 50.54 -47.89 -71.41
N ILE A 633 50.21 -46.61 -71.28
CA ILE A 633 49.00 -46.12 -70.60
C ILE A 633 47.75 -46.54 -71.37
N LEU A 634 47.74 -46.45 -72.71
CA LEU A 634 46.64 -46.97 -73.54
C LEU A 634 46.47 -48.48 -73.38
N LEU A 635 47.56 -49.25 -73.36
CA LEU A 635 47.51 -50.70 -73.11
C LEU A 635 47.02 -51.01 -71.70
N ALA A 636 47.46 -50.26 -70.69
CA ALA A 636 46.99 -50.39 -69.32
C ALA A 636 45.49 -50.06 -69.20
N ILE A 637 45.00 -49.01 -69.88
CA ILE A 637 43.58 -48.66 -69.95
C ILE A 637 42.79 -49.74 -70.69
N VAL A 638 43.30 -50.32 -71.78
CA VAL A 638 42.63 -51.43 -72.49
C VAL A 638 42.57 -52.68 -71.60
N VAL A 639 43.64 -53.02 -70.88
CA VAL A 639 43.66 -54.13 -69.91
C VAL A 639 42.71 -53.85 -68.75
N LEU A 640 42.67 -52.63 -68.22
CA LEU A 640 41.72 -52.18 -67.19
C LEU A 640 40.27 -52.29 -67.71
N PHE A 641 40.01 -51.90 -68.96
CA PHE A 641 38.68 -51.96 -69.57
C PHE A 641 38.23 -53.41 -69.81
N VAL A 642 39.16 -54.31 -70.17
CA VAL A 642 38.91 -55.76 -70.29
C VAL A 642 38.67 -56.40 -68.91
N ALA A 643 39.41 -55.98 -67.88
CA ALA A 643 39.21 -56.44 -66.50
C ALA A 643 37.87 -55.95 -65.92
N LEU A 644 37.53 -54.67 -66.14
CA LEU A 644 36.28 -54.06 -65.69
C LEU A 644 35.05 -54.61 -66.45
N ARG A 645 35.18 -54.95 -67.75
CA ARG A 645 34.11 -55.64 -68.51
C ARG A 645 33.85 -57.08 -68.05
N ARG A 646 34.80 -57.72 -67.36
CA ARG A 646 34.62 -59.07 -66.80
C ARG A 646 33.87 -59.07 -65.47
N GLN A 647 33.74 -57.93 -64.79
CA GLN A 647 33.29 -57.88 -63.38
C GLN A 647 31.95 -57.17 -63.11
N LYS A 648 31.18 -56.74 -64.11
CA LYS A 648 29.85 -56.16 -63.84
C LYS A 648 28.75 -56.72 -64.74
N LYS A 649 28.00 -57.70 -64.19
CA LYS A 649 26.53 -57.72 -64.30
C LYS A 649 25.99 -57.12 -62.99
N GLU A 650 25.61 -55.85 -63.09
CA GLU A 650 24.48 -55.18 -62.40
C GLU A 650 24.50 -55.00 -60.86
N PRO A 651 23.80 -53.97 -60.32
CA PRO A 651 24.38 -52.63 -60.21
C PRO A 651 24.21 -52.01 -58.80
N LEU A 652 24.92 -50.90 -58.56
CA LEU A 652 24.76 -50.00 -57.40
C LEU A 652 24.75 -48.56 -57.92
N ILE A 653 23.79 -47.77 -57.43
CA ILE A 653 23.51 -46.34 -57.69
C ILE A 653 22.85 -45.83 -56.40
N VAL A 654 23.13 -44.67 -55.78
CA VAL A 654 23.99 -43.50 -56.09
C VAL A 654 24.11 -42.67 -54.79
N PHE A 655 25.23 -41.97 -54.63
CA PHE A 655 25.43 -40.81 -53.72
C PHE A 655 25.15 -39.52 -54.50
N GLU A 656 24.73 -38.44 -53.85
CA GLU A 656 25.03 -37.10 -54.35
C GLU A 656 25.19 -36.10 -53.19
N GLU A 657 26.39 -35.52 -53.13
CA GLU A 657 26.75 -34.27 -52.46
C GLU A 657 26.47 -33.09 -53.41
N GLU A 658 26.29 -31.88 -52.86
CA GLU A 658 27.14 -30.69 -53.14
C GLU A 658 26.44 -29.37 -52.72
N ASP A 659 27.20 -28.54 -51.99
CA ASP A 659 27.52 -27.11 -52.22
C ASP A 659 26.42 -26.16 -52.82
N ILE A 660 26.24 -24.88 -52.50
CA ILE A 660 27.14 -23.78 -52.11
C ILE A 660 26.27 -22.53 -51.73
N ARG A 661 26.75 -21.76 -50.73
CA ARG A 661 26.81 -20.27 -50.61
C ARG A 661 25.58 -19.32 -50.71
N GLU A 662 25.50 -18.51 -49.64
CA GLU A 662 25.46 -17.02 -49.55
C GLU A 662 24.12 -16.23 -49.55
N ASN A 663 24.02 -15.41 -48.47
CA ASN A 663 23.53 -14.02 -48.39
C ASN A 663 22.01 -13.74 -48.51
N ILE A 664 21.34 -12.88 -47.73
CA ILE A 664 21.64 -11.99 -46.57
C ILE A 664 20.30 -11.24 -46.27
N ILE A 665 20.07 -10.82 -45.00
CA ILE A 665 19.19 -9.69 -44.53
C ILE A 665 17.63 -9.94 -44.51
N THR A 666 16.81 -9.65 -43.47
CA THR A 666 16.90 -9.08 -42.09
C THR A 666 15.51 -9.10 -41.40
N TYR A 667 15.50 -9.02 -40.05
CA TYR A 667 14.51 -8.45 -39.09
C TYR A 667 13.14 -9.16 -38.95
N ASP A 668 12.52 -9.32 -37.75
CA ASP A 668 12.77 -8.83 -36.39
C ASP A 668 12.00 -9.70 -35.36
N ASP A 669 12.55 -9.71 -34.14
CA ASP A 669 11.92 -9.76 -32.82
C ASP A 669 11.05 -10.93 -32.30
N GLU A 670 11.57 -11.44 -31.17
CA GLU A 670 10.91 -11.72 -29.90
C GLU A 670 9.83 -12.81 -29.80
N GLY A 671 10.20 -13.86 -29.06
CA GLY A 671 9.55 -14.05 -27.77
C GLY A 671 8.88 -15.39 -27.53
N GLY A 672 9.67 -16.37 -27.10
CA GLY A 672 9.48 -17.07 -25.83
C GLY A 672 8.19 -17.88 -25.57
N GLY A 673 8.36 -19.20 -25.56
CA GLY A 673 7.89 -20.09 -24.49
C GLY A 673 6.46 -20.61 -24.55
N GLU A 674 6.30 -21.94 -24.55
CA GLU A 674 5.42 -22.64 -23.61
C GLU A 674 5.69 -24.16 -23.62
N GLU A 675 5.78 -24.70 -22.40
CA GLU A 675 5.32 -26.02 -21.94
C GLU A 675 5.93 -27.32 -22.50
N ASP A 676 6.74 -27.97 -21.65
CA ASP A 676 6.83 -29.43 -21.57
C ASP A 676 6.70 -29.86 -20.09
N THR A 677 5.59 -30.52 -19.72
CA THR A 677 5.55 -31.41 -18.55
C THR A 677 4.90 -32.74 -18.92
N GLU A 678 5.64 -33.81 -18.61
CA GLU A 678 5.41 -35.19 -19.00
C GLU A 678 4.49 -35.94 -18.01
N ALA A 679 3.43 -36.54 -18.53
CA ALA A 679 3.19 -37.99 -18.63
C ALA A 679 3.53 -39.01 -17.48
N PHE A 680 2.46 -39.74 -17.09
CA PHE A 680 2.34 -41.18 -16.69
C PHE A 680 2.67 -41.71 -15.28
N ASP A 681 1.60 -41.75 -14.46
CA ASP A 681 0.80 -42.89 -13.96
C ASP A 681 1.34 -44.34 -13.70
N ILE A 682 0.85 -44.84 -12.55
CA ILE A 682 0.43 -46.19 -12.12
C ILE A 682 1.45 -47.28 -11.66
N ALA A 683 1.43 -47.47 -10.33
CA ALA A 683 1.23 -48.70 -9.55
C ALA A 683 1.88 -50.03 -9.99
N THR A 684 2.63 -50.64 -9.06
CA THR A 684 2.58 -52.09 -8.76
C THR A 684 3.20 -52.43 -7.39
N LEU A 685 2.34 -52.96 -6.50
CA LEU A 685 2.50 -54.09 -5.56
C LEU A 685 3.88 -54.49 -4.98
N GLN A 686 3.95 -54.57 -3.63
CA GLN A 686 4.41 -55.79 -2.92
C GLN A 686 4.04 -55.79 -1.42
N ASN A 687 3.48 -56.92 -0.95
CA ASN A 687 3.31 -57.35 0.45
C ASN A 687 3.65 -58.87 0.45
N PRO A 688 4.27 -59.50 1.49
CA PRO A 688 3.54 -59.90 2.71
C PRO A 688 4.34 -60.11 4.04
N ASP A 689 3.55 -60.20 5.14
CA ASP A 689 3.66 -60.97 6.40
C ASP A 689 4.66 -60.68 7.56
N GLY A 690 4.09 -60.38 8.75
CA GLY A 690 4.41 -61.11 10.00
C GLY A 690 4.54 -60.36 11.34
N ALA A 691 3.47 -60.36 12.18
CA ALA A 691 3.43 -60.36 13.67
C ALA A 691 3.97 -59.12 14.44
N ASN A 692 3.36 -58.48 15.44
CA ASN A 692 2.40 -58.83 16.51
C ASN A 692 1.84 -57.50 17.10
N GLY A 693 0.66 -57.50 17.72
CA GLY A 693 0.37 -56.55 18.82
C GLY A 693 -1.04 -55.96 18.91
N PHE A 694 -1.84 -56.57 19.77
CA PHE A 694 -3.20 -56.25 20.23
C PHE A 694 -3.52 -54.80 20.68
N LEU A 695 -4.76 -54.39 20.32
CA LEU A 695 -5.81 -53.67 21.07
C LEU A 695 -5.71 -52.15 21.39
N PRO A 696 -6.89 -51.47 21.57
CA PRO A 696 -7.05 -50.04 21.40
C PRO A 696 -7.22 -49.23 22.71
N ARG A 697 -7.01 -47.92 22.53
CA ARG A 697 -7.26 -46.76 23.39
C ARG A 697 -8.24 -46.92 24.57
N LYS A 698 -7.80 -46.48 25.76
CA LYS A 698 -8.52 -45.56 26.65
C LYS A 698 -7.59 -44.87 27.65
N ASP A 699 -7.80 -43.56 27.81
CA ASP A 699 -7.56 -42.59 28.90
C ASP A 699 -6.49 -42.88 29.98
N ILE A 700 -5.60 -41.91 30.25
CA ILE A 700 -5.09 -41.51 31.59
C ILE A 700 -4.37 -40.14 31.49
N LYS A 701 -4.64 -39.28 32.48
CA LYS A 701 -4.07 -37.93 32.74
C LYS A 701 -2.53 -37.95 32.85
N PRO A 702 -1.85 -36.80 32.64
CA PRO A 702 -0.60 -36.52 33.33
C PRO A 702 -0.78 -35.48 34.44
N GLU A 703 -0.39 -35.88 35.66
CA GLU A 703 0.02 -34.99 36.74
C GLU A 703 1.19 -34.10 36.30
N LEU A 704 1.11 -32.81 36.60
CA LEU A 704 2.25 -31.89 36.52
C LEU A 704 2.68 -31.54 37.95
N GLN A 705 3.83 -32.10 38.35
CA GLN A 705 4.60 -31.66 39.51
C GLN A 705 5.52 -30.49 39.11
N TYR A 706 5.50 -29.44 39.93
CA TYR A 706 6.38 -28.28 39.85
C TYR A 706 7.82 -28.61 40.28
N PRO A 707 8.84 -27.98 39.66
CA PRO A 707 10.08 -27.66 40.34
C PRO A 707 10.15 -26.16 40.72
N MET A 708 10.63 -25.92 41.95
CA MET A 708 10.93 -24.61 42.50
C MET A 708 12.05 -23.88 41.72
N ARG A 709 11.92 -22.55 41.60
CA ARG A 709 13.03 -21.62 41.36
C ARG A 709 13.49 -20.97 42.70
N PRO A 710 14.79 -20.74 42.90
CA PRO A 710 15.31 -19.87 43.96
C PRO A 710 15.18 -18.39 43.59
N GLY A 711 14.94 -17.54 44.60
CA GLY A 711 14.48 -16.16 44.43
C GLY A 711 15.52 -15.08 44.17
N LEU A 712 15.01 -13.86 44.00
CA LEU A 712 15.69 -12.58 44.23
C LEU A 712 14.64 -11.47 44.50
N ARG A 713 15.08 -10.44 45.23
CA ARG A 713 14.35 -9.55 46.14
C ARG A 713 13.46 -8.48 45.48
N PRO A 714 12.46 -7.92 46.19
CA PRO A 714 11.58 -6.85 45.69
C PRO A 714 11.89 -5.45 46.28
N ILE A 715 11.75 -4.41 45.45
CA ILE A 715 11.32 -3.02 45.76
C ILE A 715 10.70 -2.50 44.44
N GLY A 716 9.51 -1.90 44.33
CA GLY A 716 8.47 -1.52 45.29
C GLY A 716 7.22 -0.98 44.55
N ASN A 717 6.19 -0.69 45.34
CA ASN A 717 4.91 0.00 45.03
C ASN A 717 3.81 -0.79 44.31
N SER A 718 3.05 -1.57 45.09
CA SER A 718 1.62 -1.82 44.83
C SER A 718 0.81 -1.28 46.02
N VAL A 719 -0.17 -0.43 45.73
CA VAL A 719 -1.10 0.15 46.72
C VAL A 719 -2.00 -0.96 47.26
N ASP A 720 -2.06 -1.09 48.58
CA ASP A 720 -2.88 -2.09 49.28
C ASP A 720 -4.36 -1.67 49.26
N VAL A 721 -5.14 -2.38 48.45
CA VAL A 721 -6.57 -2.09 48.21
C VAL A 721 -7.39 -2.27 49.49
N ASP A 722 -6.94 -3.14 50.41
CA ASP A 722 -7.63 -3.37 51.68
C ASP A 722 -7.51 -2.17 52.64
N ASP A 723 -6.41 -1.42 52.56
CA ASP A 723 -6.20 -0.23 53.38
C ASP A 723 -7.02 0.96 52.84
N PHE A 724 -7.16 1.06 51.52
CA PHE A 724 -8.04 2.04 50.86
C PHE A 724 -9.51 1.84 51.24
N ILE A 725 -9.98 0.59 51.26
CA ILE A 725 -11.37 0.26 51.60
C ILE A 725 -11.65 0.55 53.08
N LYS A 726 -10.74 0.15 53.99
CA LYS A 726 -10.89 0.42 55.42
C LYS A 726 -10.89 1.92 55.76
N THR A 727 -10.07 2.70 55.05
CA THR A 727 -10.01 4.15 55.26
C THR A 727 -11.31 4.83 54.83
N ARG A 728 -11.89 4.43 53.69
CA ARG A 728 -13.16 5.00 53.20
C ARG A 728 -14.39 4.64 54.05
N ILE A 729 -14.38 3.46 54.66
CA ILE A 729 -15.43 3.05 55.61
C ILE A 729 -15.35 3.90 56.89
N SER A 730 -14.14 4.13 57.42
CA SER A 730 -13.93 4.97 58.60
C SER A 730 -14.29 6.44 58.36
N ASP A 731 -14.06 6.96 57.15
CA ASP A 731 -14.40 8.35 56.79
C ASP A 731 -15.92 8.56 56.63
N ALA A 732 -16.66 7.55 56.16
CA ALA A 732 -18.11 7.62 56.00
C ALA A 732 -18.87 7.53 57.33
N ASP A 733 -18.36 6.76 58.29
CA ASP A 733 -18.97 6.62 59.62
C ASP A 733 -18.80 7.85 60.51
N ASN A 734 -17.85 8.74 60.19
CA ASN A 734 -17.54 9.95 60.97
C ASN A 734 -17.97 11.26 60.28
N ASP A 735 -18.75 11.21 59.20
CA ASP A 735 -19.23 12.41 58.49
C ASP A 735 -20.32 13.15 59.31
N PRO A 736 -20.03 14.34 59.85
CA PRO A 736 -20.96 15.10 60.68
C PRO A 736 -22.02 15.86 59.86
N THR A 737 -22.01 15.74 58.52
CA THR A 737 -22.97 16.39 57.61
C THR A 737 -24.11 15.47 57.16
N ALA A 738 -24.09 14.20 57.56
CA ALA A 738 -25.18 13.26 57.27
C ALA A 738 -26.45 13.61 58.09
N PRO A 739 -27.63 13.76 57.44
CA PRO A 739 -28.85 14.16 58.13
C PRO A 739 -29.40 13.04 59.05
N PRO A 740 -30.01 13.39 60.20
CA PRO A 740 -30.61 12.41 61.12
C PRO A 740 -31.99 11.94 60.66
N TYR A 741 -32.31 10.66 60.89
CA TYR A 741 -33.59 10.01 60.51
C TYR A 741 -34.78 10.43 61.38
N ASP A 742 -35.91 10.76 60.74
CA ASP A 742 -37.30 10.27 60.96
C ASP A 742 -38.20 10.93 59.89
N SER A 743 -39.21 10.32 59.25
CA SER A 743 -40.17 9.31 59.68
C SER A 743 -40.92 8.71 58.48
N ILE A 744 -41.41 7.48 58.66
CA ILE A 744 -42.30 6.72 57.78
C ILE A 744 -43.75 7.25 57.91
N GLN A 745 -44.44 7.43 56.77
CA GLN A 745 -45.87 7.14 56.53
C GLN A 745 -46.18 7.62 55.10
N ILE A 746 -46.61 6.78 54.16
CA ILE A 746 -48.01 6.43 53.93
C ILE A 746 -48.03 5.16 53.05
N TYR A 747 -48.75 4.13 53.52
CA TYR A 747 -49.19 3.01 52.71
C TYR A 747 -50.47 3.40 51.96
N GLY A 748 -50.47 3.20 50.64
CA GLY A 748 -51.67 3.09 49.82
C GLY A 748 -51.73 1.69 49.23
N TYR A 749 -52.39 0.79 49.96
CA TYR A 749 -52.75 -0.57 49.52
C TYR A 749 -54.12 -0.50 48.84
N GLU A 750 -54.26 -1.03 47.64
CA GLU A 750 -55.38 -1.88 47.20
C GLU A 750 -55.23 -2.27 45.73
N GLY A 751 -55.47 -3.55 45.42
CA GLY A 751 -55.66 -4.00 44.04
C GLY A 751 -55.07 -5.36 43.71
N ARG A 752 -55.66 -6.44 44.24
CA ARG A 752 -55.42 -7.82 43.78
C ARG A 752 -56.13 -8.04 42.44
N GLY A 753 -55.43 -8.68 41.49
CA GLY A 753 -56.10 -9.37 40.40
C GLY A 753 -55.26 -9.53 39.13
N SER A 754 -54.53 -10.64 39.02
CA SER A 754 -54.59 -11.50 37.82
C SER A 754 -53.86 -12.82 38.04
N ILE A 755 -54.59 -13.88 37.73
CA ILE A 755 -54.15 -15.27 37.66
C ILE A 755 -53.96 -15.57 36.18
N ALA A 756 -52.88 -16.30 35.88
CA ALA A 756 -52.55 -16.97 34.60
C ALA A 756 -51.78 -16.16 33.54
N GLY A 757 -50.71 -16.78 33.04
CA GLY A 757 -50.18 -16.50 31.70
C GLY A 757 -48.66 -16.33 31.59
N SER A 758 -47.88 -17.29 32.07
CA SER A 758 -46.45 -17.38 31.78
C SER A 758 -46.19 -17.65 30.28
N LEU A 759 -45.15 -17.04 29.70
CA LEU A 759 -43.95 -17.72 29.16
C LEU A 759 -43.24 -16.87 28.08
N SER A 760 -42.00 -16.44 28.36
CA SER A 760 -40.80 -17.00 27.73
C SER A 760 -39.57 -16.12 28.03
N SER A 761 -38.72 -16.60 28.94
CA SER A 761 -37.30 -16.23 28.97
C SER A 761 -36.52 -17.46 29.43
N LEU A 762 -35.55 -17.79 28.58
CA LEU A 762 -34.66 -18.94 28.57
C LEU A 762 -34.05 -19.30 29.93
N GLU A 763 -34.00 -20.62 30.10
CA GLU A 763 -33.09 -21.43 30.93
C GLU A 763 -31.73 -20.77 31.24
N SER A 764 -31.45 -20.63 32.54
CA SER A 764 -30.12 -20.97 33.06
C SER A 764 -30.28 -21.71 34.38
N VAL A 765 -29.82 -22.94 34.36
CA VAL A 765 -29.80 -23.87 35.48
C VAL A 765 -28.77 -23.37 36.50
N THR A 766 -29.22 -23.07 37.72
CA THR A 766 -28.35 -23.15 38.90
C THR A 766 -29.07 -23.97 39.97
N THR A 767 -28.32 -24.92 40.52
CA THR A 767 -28.76 -25.94 41.46
C THR A 767 -28.96 -25.36 42.86
N ASP A 768 -30.03 -25.81 43.50
CA ASP A 768 -30.64 -25.28 44.72
C ASP A 768 -29.96 -25.78 46.01
N SER A 769 -28.64 -25.58 46.18
CA SER A 769 -27.96 -26.06 47.40
C SER A 769 -26.83 -25.21 48.01
N ASP A 770 -26.45 -24.05 47.47
CA ASP A 770 -25.24 -23.34 47.95
C ASP A 770 -25.50 -21.89 48.43
N LEU A 771 -26.65 -21.62 49.05
CA LEU A 771 -26.93 -20.32 49.68
C LEU A 771 -26.83 -20.41 51.21
N ASP A 772 -25.59 -20.46 51.71
CA ASP A 772 -25.29 -20.33 53.14
C ASP A 772 -25.20 -18.83 53.52
N TYR A 773 -26.15 -18.37 54.33
CA TYR A 773 -26.26 -16.96 54.76
C TYR A 773 -25.66 -16.71 56.17
N ASP A 774 -25.05 -17.71 56.80
CA ASP A 774 -24.57 -17.59 58.18
C ASP A 774 -23.37 -16.65 58.33
N TYR A 775 -22.59 -16.43 57.27
CA TYR A 775 -21.46 -15.50 57.27
C TYR A 775 -21.88 -14.03 57.48
N LEU A 776 -23.15 -13.68 57.25
CA LEU A 776 -23.69 -12.33 57.44
C LEU A 776 -23.75 -11.90 58.92
N GLN A 777 -23.64 -12.84 59.86
CA GLN A 777 -23.53 -12.52 61.29
C GLN A 777 -22.23 -11.78 61.64
N ASN A 778 -21.17 -11.98 60.86
CA ASN A 778 -19.85 -11.39 61.10
C ASN A 778 -19.73 -9.96 60.58
N TRP A 779 -20.74 -9.44 59.88
CA TRP A 779 -20.72 -8.15 59.19
C TRP A 779 -21.28 -7.00 60.04
N GLY A 780 -21.51 -7.27 61.33
CA GLY A 780 -21.91 -6.27 62.32
C GLY A 780 -23.41 -6.25 62.63
N PRO A 781 -23.83 -5.48 63.66
CA PRO A 781 -25.16 -5.59 64.26
C PRO A 781 -26.32 -5.21 63.33
N ARG A 782 -26.06 -4.50 62.22
CA ARG A 782 -27.07 -4.12 61.21
C ARG A 782 -27.51 -5.29 60.32
N PHE A 783 -26.66 -6.30 60.12
CA PHE A 783 -26.93 -7.44 59.23
C PHE A 783 -27.43 -8.69 59.98
N LYS A 784 -27.37 -8.65 61.32
CA LYS A 784 -27.87 -9.71 62.19
C LYS A 784 -29.34 -10.06 61.93
N LYS A 785 -30.17 -9.05 61.67
CA LYS A 785 -31.61 -9.23 61.41
C LYS A 785 -31.92 -9.84 60.03
N LEU A 786 -30.97 -9.75 59.09
CA LEU A 786 -31.04 -10.35 57.75
C LEU A 786 -30.55 -11.81 57.80
N ALA A 787 -29.47 -12.08 58.54
CA ALA A 787 -29.01 -13.43 58.83
C ALA A 787 -30.10 -14.24 59.57
N ASP A 788 -30.79 -13.64 60.54
CA ASP A 788 -31.90 -14.29 61.27
C ASP A 788 -33.16 -14.55 60.40
N LEU A 789 -33.30 -13.89 59.25
CA LEU A 789 -34.49 -13.98 58.39
C LEU A 789 -34.32 -15.03 57.26
N TYR A 790 -33.08 -15.29 56.84
CA TYR A 790 -32.74 -16.14 55.70
C TYR A 790 -31.80 -17.32 56.05
N GLY A 791 -31.24 -17.35 57.26
CA GLY A 791 -30.47 -18.50 57.76
C GLY A 791 -31.37 -19.70 58.03
N THR A 792 -30.96 -20.88 57.58
CA THR A 792 -31.64 -22.15 57.83
C THR A 792 -31.56 -22.47 59.33
N LYS A 793 -32.66 -22.23 60.03
CA LYS A 793 -32.81 -22.64 61.43
C LYS A 793 -33.08 -24.14 61.46
N ASP A 794 -32.02 -24.95 61.38
CA ASP A 794 -32.13 -26.38 61.59
C ASP A 794 -32.51 -26.66 63.05
N SER A 795 -33.75 -27.11 63.21
CA SER A 795 -34.24 -27.82 64.37
C SER A 795 -33.68 -29.23 64.38
N ALA A 796 -32.83 -29.57 65.35
CA ALA A 796 -32.88 -30.84 66.08
C ALA A 796 -31.81 -30.92 67.19
N ASP A 797 -32.27 -31.48 68.32
CA ASP A 797 -31.54 -32.04 69.47
C ASP A 797 -30.97 -31.05 70.50
N ASP A 798 -31.20 -31.19 71.81
CA ASP A 798 -31.44 -32.44 72.55
C ASP A 798 -32.10 -32.20 73.92
N ASN A 799 -32.60 -33.30 74.48
CA ASN A 799 -33.08 -33.53 75.84
C ASN A 799 -32.34 -32.77 76.96
N SER A 800 -33.11 -32.14 77.86
CA SER A 800 -33.07 -32.34 79.33
C SER A 800 -34.09 -31.47 80.05
#